data_AF-A0A0P4W3R3-F1
#
_entry.id   AF-A0A0P4W3R3-F1
#
_cell.length_a   1.000
_cell.length_b   1.000
_cell.length_c   1.000
_cell.angle_alpha   90.00
_cell.angle_beta   90.00
_cell.angle_gamma   90.00
#
_symmetry.space_group_name_H-M   'P 1'
#
loop_
_entity.id
_entity.type
_entity.pdbx_description
1 polymer ?
#
loop_
_entity_poly.entity_id
_entity_poly.type
_entity_poly.pdbx_seq_one_letter_code
_entity_poly.pdbx_strand_id
1 'polypeptide(L)'
;MPSEDKRKQDQSGPGTHKRLRNNEQNNNTVDDPSPDFSLDITDEGISKCGVLKWVTVKNFMCHDHLKFEFSPHINFVQGRNGSGKSAILTAVVIGLGGMARWTNRGNNLRDLIKHGKHTAVIEIGINNSGCNAFKPESYGNTIIVERRISLSAAASYKVKACDGKVVSVKKDELSRMLEHFNLQVDNPVTILNQDMSRSFFNTTEPKMLFKLFLKATQLQQMKDDYADLERNIESSLRTIECRKECLPDLEKEVEEQRIHYQFSLSLREKGNRLKELRHELAWAKIINLEQEKAKAEKDLENHTKARKEIQEKIEELQKVLEQESEVRERNTKLLEEATSHLATVSKEVREVDGKMRKIRNELKEKQSQFNTTEKKVRTLASEISTLRSAIEKDNDGAKSRWAAVRAEWQRKMNIVEDEIKELMQNLKTENTHFDNLQHTLDLRKSEKTHLDLEEKALSKQLNGFERELKGLQGQKGSHLTVYGQWVPQLLEKILHAHSNGLFIKKPVGPMGAFIKVRDTKWAHVAERVLGKRITSFCVDNQKDEKVLRELMKSITFDQQSMPIVSVSKFRDKVLDVSRFETSSSKYPSLWSILDISDTVVANTVIDQMQVESILLIPTAQEAGRRARFLQVL
;
A
#
# COMPACT_ATOMS: atom_id res chain seq x y z
N MET A 1 -34.25 29.33 13.70
CA MET A 1 -35.41 30.25 13.68
C MET A 1 -35.52 30.92 15.03
N PRO A 2 -35.88 32.20 15.14
CA PRO A 2 -36.11 33.20 14.06
C PRO A 2 -35.07 34.35 14.21
N SER A 3 -34.87 35.34 13.34
CA SER A 3 -35.33 35.79 12.01
C SER A 3 -34.60 37.14 11.82
N GLU A 4 -33.93 37.36 10.67
CA GLU A 4 -34.18 38.45 9.70
C GLU A 4 -34.12 39.89 10.27
N ASP A 5 -33.48 40.88 9.66
CA ASP A 5 -33.74 41.32 8.29
C ASP A 5 -32.72 42.37 7.75
N LYS A 6 -32.84 42.61 6.44
CA LYS A 6 -31.96 43.28 5.45
C LYS A 6 -31.72 44.80 5.58
N ARG A 7 -30.67 45.29 4.89
CA ARG A 7 -30.65 46.39 3.87
C ARG A 7 -29.19 46.68 3.42
N LYS A 8 -28.77 46.34 2.21
CA LYS A 8 -28.76 47.13 0.94
C LYS A 8 -28.00 48.47 0.99
N GLN A 9 -26.92 48.58 0.20
CA GLN A 9 -26.72 49.68 -0.74
C GLN A 9 -25.79 49.28 -1.90
N ASP A 10 -26.38 49.30 -3.09
CA ASP A 10 -25.74 49.27 -4.41
C ASP A 10 -24.98 50.57 -4.69
N GLN A 11 -23.94 50.52 -5.52
CA GLN A 11 -23.80 51.46 -6.63
C GLN A 11 -22.85 50.91 -7.70
N SER A 12 -23.36 50.87 -8.92
CA SER A 12 -22.76 50.35 -10.14
C SER A 12 -22.58 51.47 -11.18
N GLY A 13 -21.37 51.52 -11.77
CA GLY A 13 -21.05 51.97 -13.13
C GLY A 13 -21.01 53.47 -13.45
N PRO A 14 -20.69 53.88 -14.71
CA PRO A 14 -19.86 53.21 -15.75
C PRO A 14 -19.02 54.19 -16.63
N GLY A 15 -18.11 53.64 -17.47
CA GLY A 15 -17.59 54.19 -18.75
C GLY A 15 -16.74 55.47 -18.71
N THR A 16 -15.84 55.84 -19.64
CA THR A 16 -15.54 55.42 -21.01
C THR A 16 -14.27 56.16 -21.49
N HIS A 17 -13.49 55.53 -22.37
CA HIS A 17 -12.49 56.03 -23.34
C HIS A 17 -11.98 57.49 -23.33
N LYS A 18 -10.64 57.66 -23.43
CA LYS A 18 -10.01 58.59 -24.39
C LYS A 18 -8.55 58.24 -24.74
N ARG A 19 -8.29 58.21 -26.05
CA ARG A 19 -7.00 58.11 -26.77
C ARG A 19 -6.09 59.32 -26.51
N LEU A 20 -4.79 59.14 -26.78
CA LEU A 20 -3.76 60.05 -27.37
C LEU A 20 -2.38 59.61 -26.84
N ARG A 21 -1.25 59.56 -27.57
CA ARG A 21 -0.85 59.91 -28.94
C ARG A 21 0.56 59.33 -29.19
N ASN A 22 0.86 59.05 -30.45
CA ASN A 22 2.17 58.67 -30.99
C ASN A 22 3.34 59.56 -30.53
N ASN A 23 4.53 58.98 -30.47
CA ASN A 23 5.73 59.66 -30.95
C ASN A 23 6.67 58.64 -31.63
N GLU A 24 6.79 58.77 -32.95
CA GLU A 24 7.76 58.11 -33.79
C GLU A 24 9.09 58.87 -33.73
N GLN A 25 10.20 58.16 -33.57
CA GLN A 25 11.48 58.57 -34.15
C GLN A 25 12.13 57.36 -34.82
N ASN A 26 12.16 57.45 -36.15
CA ASN A 26 12.86 56.58 -37.07
C ASN A 26 14.37 56.58 -36.78
N ASN A 27 14.98 55.40 -36.77
CA ASN A 27 16.33 55.20 -37.27
C ASN A 27 16.38 53.88 -38.05
N ASN A 28 16.56 54.01 -39.36
CA ASN A 28 16.75 52.92 -40.30
C ASN A 28 18.17 52.37 -40.16
N THR A 29 18.30 51.12 -39.72
CA THR A 29 19.43 50.25 -40.05
C THR A 29 18.89 48.94 -40.60
N VAL A 30 19.51 48.51 -41.71
CA VAL A 30 19.15 47.37 -42.53
C VAL A 30 19.43 46.09 -41.75
N ASP A 31 18.41 45.29 -41.45
CA ASP A 31 18.55 43.94 -40.88
C ASP A 31 17.80 42.90 -41.71
N ASP A 32 18.53 41.84 -42.05
CA ASP A 32 18.12 40.60 -42.72
C ASP A 32 16.88 39.96 -42.05
N PRO A 33 15.92 39.40 -42.81
CA PRO A 33 14.83 38.64 -42.23
C PRO A 33 15.31 37.21 -41.93
N SER A 34 16.07 37.02 -40.86
CA SER A 34 16.11 35.70 -40.20
C SER A 34 14.80 35.51 -39.42
N PRO A 35 14.08 34.40 -39.58
CA PRO A 35 12.85 34.16 -38.85
C PRO A 35 13.17 34.01 -37.36
N ASP A 36 12.79 35.03 -36.60
CA ASP A 36 12.83 35.06 -35.15
C ASP A 36 11.85 34.00 -34.63
N PHE A 37 12.37 32.82 -34.31
CA PHE A 37 11.65 31.83 -33.51
C PHE A 37 11.65 32.33 -32.06
N SER A 38 10.84 33.35 -31.78
CA SER A 38 10.42 33.64 -30.42
C SER A 38 9.47 32.52 -29.99
N LEU A 39 10.05 31.45 -29.43
CA LEU A 39 9.34 30.51 -28.59
C LEU A 39 8.80 31.31 -27.40
N ASP A 40 7.54 31.73 -27.48
CA ASP A 40 6.75 32.10 -26.31
C ASP A 40 6.57 30.83 -25.46
N ILE A 41 7.61 30.52 -24.68
CA ILE A 41 7.52 29.56 -23.58
C ILE A 41 6.66 30.24 -22.52
N THR A 42 5.36 29.98 -22.55
CA THR A 42 4.50 30.25 -21.41
C THR A 42 5.11 29.60 -20.17
N ASP A 43 5.47 30.39 -19.16
CA ASP A 43 6.18 30.06 -17.91
C ASP A 43 5.41 29.10 -16.97
N GLU A 44 4.37 28.42 -17.47
CA GLU A 44 3.49 27.53 -16.71
C GLU A 44 3.85 26.03 -16.84
N GLY A 45 4.81 25.67 -17.69
CA GLY A 45 5.09 24.25 -18.01
C GLY A 45 6.38 23.65 -17.46
N ILE A 46 7.37 24.47 -17.04
CA ILE A 46 8.64 23.95 -16.52
C ILE A 46 8.48 23.78 -15.01
N SER A 47 8.42 22.54 -14.53
CA SER A 47 8.38 22.23 -13.11
C SER A 47 9.52 22.96 -12.39
N LYS A 48 9.19 24.00 -11.60
CA LYS A 48 10.16 24.81 -10.83
C LYS A 48 10.78 24.02 -9.67
N CYS A 49 10.47 22.73 -9.54
CA CYS A 49 10.88 21.85 -8.45
C CYS A 49 12.27 21.26 -8.70
N GLY A 50 13.09 21.09 -7.65
CA GLY A 50 14.45 20.55 -7.76
C GLY A 50 15.52 21.55 -8.20
N VAL A 51 15.16 22.81 -8.47
CA VAL A 51 16.10 23.88 -8.86
C VAL A 51 16.86 24.41 -7.64
N LEU A 52 18.19 24.54 -7.74
CA LEU A 52 19.01 25.14 -6.69
C LEU A 52 18.73 26.64 -6.58
N LYS A 53 18.39 27.14 -5.40
CA LYS A 53 18.16 28.57 -5.13
C LYS A 53 19.41 29.29 -4.68
N TRP A 54 20.19 28.66 -3.79
CA TRP A 54 21.40 29.26 -3.26
C TRP A 54 22.33 28.20 -2.68
N VAL A 55 23.60 28.55 -2.57
CA VAL A 55 24.61 27.79 -1.84
C VAL A 55 25.37 28.73 -0.91
N THR A 56 25.51 28.31 0.35
CA THR A 56 26.26 29.02 1.38
C THR A 56 27.37 28.11 1.88
N VAL A 57 28.59 28.61 1.90
CA VAL A 57 29.76 27.89 2.43
C VAL A 57 30.39 28.70 3.55
N LYS A 58 30.91 27.99 4.57
CA LYS A 58 31.66 28.55 5.69
C LYS A 58 32.93 27.74 5.91
N ASN A 59 34.08 28.41 6.02
CA ASN A 59 35.41 27.82 6.18
C ASN A 59 35.73 26.71 5.15
N PHE A 60 35.34 26.91 3.89
CA PHE A 60 35.44 25.92 2.83
C PHE A 60 36.44 26.37 1.76
N MET A 61 37.48 25.56 1.53
CA MET A 61 38.61 25.89 0.65
C MET A 61 39.22 27.27 0.93
N CYS A 62 39.10 28.22 0.00
CA CYS A 62 39.63 29.57 0.12
C CYS A 62 38.65 30.56 0.78
N HIS A 63 37.41 30.16 1.03
CA HIS A 63 36.33 31.04 1.50
C HIS A 63 36.09 30.91 3.00
N ASP A 64 36.12 32.03 3.75
CA ASP A 64 35.67 32.07 5.15
C ASP A 64 34.14 32.00 5.23
N HIS A 65 33.48 32.81 4.40
CA HIS A 65 32.04 32.79 4.21
C HIS A 65 31.72 33.27 2.80
N LEU A 66 30.96 32.48 2.05
CA LEU A 66 30.47 32.85 0.73
C LEU A 66 29.02 32.38 0.61
N LYS A 67 28.12 33.29 0.24
CA LYS A 67 26.74 32.99 -0.13
C LYS A 67 26.57 33.35 -1.61
N PHE A 68 26.08 32.40 -2.38
CA PHE A 68 25.82 32.55 -3.82
C PHE A 68 24.36 32.20 -4.10
N GLU A 69 23.63 33.13 -4.70
CA GLU A 69 22.23 32.94 -5.08
C GLU A 69 22.15 32.63 -6.58
N PHE A 70 21.49 31.53 -6.93
CA PHE A 70 21.33 31.09 -8.31
C PHE A 70 20.11 31.76 -8.94
N SER A 71 20.31 32.24 -10.16
CA SER A 71 19.25 32.60 -11.09
C SER A 71 18.58 31.33 -11.65
N PRO A 72 17.28 31.37 -12.00
CA PRO A 72 16.51 30.16 -12.32
C PRO A 72 16.98 29.35 -13.54
N HIS A 73 17.78 29.92 -14.44
CA HIS A 73 18.12 29.27 -15.72
C HIS A 73 19.63 29.21 -15.94
N ILE A 74 20.27 30.37 -16.16
CA ILE A 74 21.70 30.44 -16.47
C ILE A 74 22.40 31.31 -15.41
N ASN A 75 23.56 30.84 -14.96
CA ASN A 75 24.37 31.49 -13.95
C ASN A 75 25.81 31.65 -14.45
N PHE A 76 26.29 32.88 -14.57
CA PHE A 76 27.66 33.18 -14.97
C PHE A 76 28.51 33.51 -13.74
N VAL A 77 29.56 32.72 -13.50
CA VAL A 77 30.51 32.94 -12.40
C VAL A 77 31.86 33.38 -12.97
N GLN A 78 32.16 34.67 -12.84
CA GLN A 78 33.42 35.26 -13.31
C GLN A 78 34.33 35.65 -12.13
N GLY A 79 35.65 35.61 -12.34
CA GLY A 79 36.63 35.99 -11.34
C GLY A 79 38.07 35.68 -11.78
N ARG A 80 39.06 36.24 -11.08
CA ARG A 80 40.49 35.95 -11.34
C ARG A 80 40.82 34.48 -11.10
N ASN A 81 41.89 33.99 -11.71
CA ASN A 81 42.36 32.63 -11.43
C ASN A 81 42.78 32.51 -9.95
N GLY A 82 42.40 31.42 -9.30
CA GLY A 82 42.60 31.24 -7.86
C GLY A 82 41.55 31.90 -6.96
N SER A 83 40.57 32.65 -7.49
CA SER A 83 39.53 33.30 -6.69
C SER A 83 38.46 32.36 -6.09
N GLY A 84 38.64 31.04 -6.22
CA GLY A 84 37.71 30.06 -5.66
C GLY A 84 36.42 29.83 -6.46
N LYS A 85 36.38 30.14 -7.77
CA LYS A 85 35.21 29.90 -8.63
C LYS A 85 34.73 28.44 -8.59
N SER A 86 35.67 27.50 -8.76
CA SER A 86 35.38 26.05 -8.72
C SER A 86 34.90 25.58 -7.34
N ALA A 87 35.14 26.36 -6.27
CA ALA A 87 34.68 26.01 -4.94
C ALA A 87 33.15 26.01 -4.83
N ILE A 88 32.44 26.83 -5.64
CA ILE A 88 30.98 26.82 -5.69
C ILE A 88 30.47 25.47 -6.22
N LEU A 89 30.99 25.03 -7.37
CA LEU A 89 30.63 23.72 -7.95
C LEU A 89 31.03 22.57 -7.04
N THR A 90 32.23 22.62 -6.45
CA THR A 90 32.68 21.62 -5.48
C THR A 90 31.78 21.59 -4.24
N ALA A 91 31.33 22.75 -3.76
CA ALA A 91 30.39 22.83 -2.64
C ALA A 91 29.03 22.22 -3.00
N VAL A 92 28.53 22.42 -4.22
CA VAL A 92 27.28 21.78 -4.68
C VAL A 92 27.42 20.26 -4.73
N VAL A 93 28.48 19.74 -5.37
CA VAL A 93 28.75 18.28 -5.46
C VAL A 93 28.82 17.66 -4.08
N ILE A 94 29.58 18.29 -3.17
CA ILE A 94 29.81 17.76 -1.84
C ILE A 94 28.56 17.95 -0.98
N GLY A 95 27.90 19.11 -0.99
CA GLY A 95 26.67 19.33 -0.22
C GLY A 95 25.55 18.35 -0.58
N LEU A 96 25.43 17.96 -1.84
CA LEU A 96 24.41 17.05 -2.36
C LEU A 96 24.83 15.56 -2.38
N GLY A 97 25.75 15.12 -1.52
CA GLY A 97 26.02 13.69 -1.38
C GLY A 97 27.27 13.15 -2.09
N GLY A 98 27.93 13.96 -2.92
CA GLY A 98 29.09 13.53 -3.71
C GLY A 98 30.33 13.19 -2.88
N MET A 99 31.22 12.38 -3.46
CA MET A 99 32.51 12.03 -2.86
C MET A 99 33.57 13.10 -3.14
N ALA A 100 34.51 13.31 -2.21
CA ALA A 100 35.61 14.26 -2.37
C ALA A 100 36.42 14.00 -3.65
N ARG A 101 36.72 12.71 -3.93
CA ARG A 101 37.47 12.28 -5.11
C ARG A 101 36.84 12.72 -6.44
N TRP A 102 35.52 12.83 -6.52
CA TRP A 102 34.83 13.25 -7.76
C TRP A 102 35.11 14.71 -8.13
N THR A 103 35.49 15.52 -7.14
CA THR A 103 35.73 16.95 -7.34
C THR A 103 37.12 17.24 -7.88
N ASN A 104 38.04 16.26 -7.91
CA ASN A 104 39.46 16.43 -8.25
C ASN A 104 40.19 17.54 -7.46
N ARG A 105 39.63 17.97 -6.33
CA ARG A 105 40.22 19.00 -5.44
C ARG A 105 40.72 18.45 -4.10
N GLY A 106 40.42 17.19 -3.78
CA GLY A 106 40.87 16.52 -2.57
C GLY A 106 40.49 15.04 -2.55
N ASN A 107 41.30 14.22 -1.91
CA ASN A 107 41.01 12.79 -1.75
C ASN A 107 40.08 12.55 -0.55
N ASN A 108 40.19 13.38 0.48
CA ASN A 108 39.38 13.33 1.68
C ASN A 108 38.56 14.61 1.84
N LEU A 109 37.41 14.49 2.51
CA LEU A 109 36.56 15.65 2.82
C LEU A 109 37.28 16.68 3.70
N ARG A 110 38.21 16.22 4.54
CA ARG A 110 39.01 17.05 5.44
C ARG A 110 39.89 18.05 4.69
N ASP A 111 40.35 17.68 3.49
CA ASP A 111 41.21 18.51 2.65
C ASP A 111 40.45 19.72 2.08
N LEU A 112 39.11 19.69 2.12
CA LEU A 112 38.25 20.77 1.64
C LEU A 112 37.97 21.83 2.72
N ILE A 113 38.41 21.60 3.96
CA ILE A 113 38.33 22.58 5.04
C ILE A 113 39.41 23.65 4.82
N LYS A 114 39.05 24.92 4.99
CA LYS A 114 40.01 26.02 4.88
C LYS A 114 41.17 25.84 5.87
N HIS A 115 42.40 26.09 5.41
CA HIS A 115 43.60 25.99 6.25
C HIS A 115 43.46 26.82 7.53
N GLY A 116 43.84 26.23 8.66
CA GLY A 116 43.73 26.85 9.99
C GLY A 116 42.33 26.80 10.62
N LYS A 117 41.35 26.13 9.99
CA LYS A 117 40.01 25.92 10.55
C LYS A 117 39.77 24.45 10.86
N HIS A 118 38.91 24.17 11.86
CA HIS A 118 38.60 22.81 12.30
C HIS A 118 37.33 22.23 11.69
N THR A 119 36.43 23.09 11.17
CA THR A 119 35.14 22.67 10.59
C THR A 119 34.80 23.53 9.38
N ALA A 120 34.11 22.91 8.42
CA ALA A 120 33.50 23.58 7.28
C ALA A 120 32.01 23.23 7.22
N VAL A 121 31.17 24.16 6.77
CA VAL A 121 29.73 23.97 6.62
C VAL A 121 29.33 24.37 5.20
N ILE A 122 28.53 23.52 4.57
CA ILE A 122 27.91 23.78 3.27
C ILE A 122 26.41 23.71 3.49
N GLU A 123 25.68 24.73 3.07
CA GLU A 123 24.22 24.76 3.06
C GLU A 123 23.73 25.03 1.64
N ILE A 124 22.77 24.23 1.16
CA ILE A 124 22.20 24.36 -0.18
C ILE A 124 20.69 24.45 -0.05
N GLY A 125 20.10 25.50 -0.63
CA GLY A 125 18.65 25.64 -0.74
C GLY A 125 18.15 25.09 -2.07
N ILE A 126 17.20 24.15 -2.03
CA ILE A 126 16.57 23.53 -3.20
C ILE A 126 15.10 23.92 -3.23
N ASN A 127 14.59 24.33 -4.39
CA ASN A 127 13.19 24.68 -4.55
C ASN A 127 12.31 23.44 -4.46
N ASN A 128 11.31 23.47 -3.58
CA ASN A 128 10.38 22.37 -3.33
C ASN A 128 8.93 22.81 -3.57
N SER A 129 8.71 23.56 -4.65
CA SER A 129 7.39 24.06 -5.06
C SER A 129 6.97 23.43 -6.38
N GLY A 130 5.67 23.19 -6.56
CA GLY A 130 5.10 22.64 -7.79
C GLY A 130 4.50 21.24 -7.61
N CYS A 131 4.03 20.65 -8.71
CA CYS A 131 3.35 19.34 -8.71
C CYS A 131 4.24 18.18 -8.24
N ASN A 132 5.56 18.29 -8.41
CA ASN A 132 6.53 17.25 -8.04
C ASN A 132 7.29 17.58 -6.74
N ALA A 133 6.68 18.30 -5.79
CA ALA A 133 7.31 18.61 -4.50
C ALA A 133 7.59 17.32 -3.69
N PHE A 134 8.79 17.22 -3.12
CA PHE A 134 9.18 16.14 -2.21
C PHE A 134 8.66 16.44 -0.81
N LYS A 135 7.69 15.63 -0.34
CA LYS A 135 7.08 15.71 1.00
C LYS A 135 6.79 17.17 1.43
N PRO A 136 5.93 17.90 0.71
CA PRO A 136 5.68 19.32 0.94
C PRO A 136 5.17 19.61 2.35
N GLU A 137 4.45 18.68 2.97
CA GLU A 137 3.97 18.79 4.36
C GLU A 137 5.10 18.83 5.39
N SER A 138 6.19 18.10 5.16
CA SER A 138 7.33 18.07 6.09
C SER A 138 8.37 19.15 5.84
N TYR A 139 8.61 19.50 4.58
CA TYR A 139 9.71 20.40 4.20
C TYR A 139 9.27 21.80 3.75
N GLY A 140 8.00 21.98 3.38
CA GLY A 140 7.49 23.23 2.81
C GLY A 140 8.08 23.53 1.42
N ASN A 141 8.07 24.81 1.05
CA ASN A 141 8.41 25.28 -0.30
C ASN A 141 9.90 25.25 -0.65
N THR A 142 10.79 24.99 0.31
CA THR A 142 12.25 24.97 0.09
C THR A 142 12.90 24.01 1.05
N ILE A 143 13.68 23.08 0.53
CA ILE A 143 14.46 22.13 1.31
C ILE A 143 15.87 22.67 1.48
N ILE A 144 16.40 22.62 2.70
CA ILE A 144 17.76 23.08 3.01
C ILE A 144 18.62 21.87 3.36
N VAL A 145 19.63 21.60 2.55
CA VAL A 145 20.62 20.54 2.80
C VAL A 145 21.86 21.16 3.44
N GLU A 146 22.12 20.81 4.70
CA GLU A 146 23.35 21.17 5.42
C GLU A 146 24.30 19.97 5.46
N ARG A 147 25.52 20.14 4.99
CA ARG A 147 26.64 19.20 5.18
C ARG A 147 27.69 19.84 6.06
N ARG A 148 27.98 19.23 7.20
CA ARG A 148 29.03 19.66 8.13
C ARG A 148 30.24 18.72 8.01
N ILE A 149 31.41 19.30 7.78
CA ILE A 149 32.69 18.61 7.68
C ILE A 149 33.55 19.00 8.87
N SER A 150 34.13 18.01 9.55
CA SER A 150 34.99 18.20 10.73
C SER A 150 36.29 17.43 10.57
N LEU A 151 37.39 17.94 11.15
CA LEU A 151 38.66 17.23 11.21
C LEU A 151 38.59 16.01 12.14
N SER A 152 37.84 16.12 13.24
CA SER A 152 37.80 15.10 14.31
C SER A 152 36.58 14.18 14.24
N ALA A 153 35.48 14.62 13.63
CA ALA A 153 34.22 13.87 13.59
C ALA A 153 33.86 13.43 12.17
N ALA A 154 33.07 12.36 12.06
CA ALA A 154 32.50 11.96 10.78
C ALA A 154 31.63 13.10 10.21
N ALA A 155 31.70 13.30 8.89
CA ALA A 155 30.87 14.30 8.22
C ALA A 155 29.39 13.94 8.37
N SER A 156 28.56 14.92 8.71
CA SER A 156 27.13 14.71 8.94
C SER A 156 26.28 15.52 7.97
N TYR A 157 25.11 14.97 7.66
CA TYR A 157 24.08 15.61 6.86
C TYR A 157 22.91 15.99 7.75
N LYS A 158 22.28 17.13 7.44
CA LYS A 158 20.97 17.50 7.97
C LYS A 158 20.14 18.02 6.83
N VAL A 159 18.95 17.45 6.66
CA VAL A 159 17.94 17.95 5.73
C VAL A 159 16.91 18.71 6.56
N LYS A 160 16.78 20.01 6.31
CA LYS A 160 15.91 20.92 7.04
C LYS A 160 14.76 21.38 6.16
N ALA A 161 13.64 21.69 6.80
CA ALA A 161 12.49 22.34 6.19
C ALA A 161 12.74 23.85 5.98
N CYS A 162 11.80 24.52 5.31
CA CYS A 162 11.90 25.95 4.98
C CYS A 162 11.97 26.87 6.21
N ASP A 163 11.46 26.41 7.36
CA ASP A 163 11.51 27.09 8.67
C ASP A 163 12.85 26.87 9.41
N GLY A 164 13.76 26.07 8.84
CA GLY A 164 15.04 25.72 9.44
C GLY A 164 14.98 24.52 10.40
N LYS A 165 13.82 23.88 10.59
CA LYS A 165 13.67 22.70 11.44
C LYS A 165 14.34 21.49 10.78
N VAL A 166 15.16 20.76 11.54
CA VAL A 166 15.80 19.53 11.06
C VAL A 166 14.74 18.43 10.98
N VAL A 167 14.49 17.94 9.76
CA VAL A 167 13.53 16.85 9.51
C VAL A 167 14.23 15.50 9.52
N SER A 168 15.45 15.43 8.95
CA SER A 168 16.22 14.19 8.91
C SER A 168 17.73 14.43 8.98
N VAL A 169 18.43 13.46 9.57
CA VAL A 169 19.91 13.38 9.64
C VAL A 169 20.43 12.18 8.84
N LYS A 170 19.52 11.33 8.32
CA LYS A 170 19.87 10.11 7.60
C LYS A 170 20.28 10.42 6.16
N LYS A 171 21.40 9.83 5.71
CA LYS A 171 21.85 9.94 4.32
C LYS A 171 20.81 9.38 3.33
N ASP A 172 20.07 8.34 3.72
CA ASP A 172 19.06 7.71 2.85
C ASP A 172 17.88 8.64 2.52
N GLU A 173 17.55 9.58 3.41
CA GLU A 173 16.53 10.61 3.10
C GLU A 173 17.06 11.59 2.05
N LEU A 174 18.34 11.98 2.15
CA LEU A 174 19.00 12.80 1.14
C LEU A 174 19.05 12.07 -0.20
N SER A 175 19.43 10.79 -0.23
CA SER A 175 19.47 9.99 -1.47
C SER A 175 18.09 9.92 -2.14
N ARG A 176 17.03 9.61 -1.38
CA ARG A 176 15.65 9.58 -1.91
C ARG A 176 15.18 10.92 -2.44
N MET A 177 15.56 12.01 -1.79
CA MET A 177 15.24 13.36 -2.25
C MET A 177 15.96 13.68 -3.57
N LEU A 178 17.25 13.35 -3.69
CA LEU A 178 18.02 13.56 -4.92
C LEU A 178 17.48 12.71 -6.07
N GLU A 179 17.09 11.46 -5.79
CA GLU A 179 16.46 10.56 -6.77
C GLU A 179 15.10 11.11 -7.23
N HIS A 180 14.26 11.58 -6.30
CA HIS A 180 12.96 12.20 -6.62
C HIS A 180 13.10 13.44 -7.51
N PHE A 181 14.10 14.27 -7.27
CA PHE A 181 14.39 15.44 -8.12
C PHE A 181 15.28 15.12 -9.33
N ASN A 182 15.69 13.86 -9.51
CA ASN A 182 16.63 13.43 -10.54
C ASN A 182 17.95 14.25 -10.56
N LEU A 183 18.46 14.63 -9.38
CA LEU A 183 19.68 15.41 -9.21
C LEU A 183 20.91 14.48 -9.18
N GLN A 184 21.55 14.32 -10.34
CA GLN A 184 22.66 13.38 -10.52
C GLN A 184 24.02 14.05 -10.32
N VAL A 185 24.57 13.90 -9.12
CA VAL A 185 25.88 14.47 -8.75
C VAL A 185 27.08 13.61 -9.19
N ASP A 186 26.86 12.34 -9.54
CA ASP A 186 27.90 11.41 -10.00
C ASP A 186 27.96 11.28 -11.54
N ASN A 187 27.00 11.90 -12.25
CA ASN A 187 26.97 11.85 -13.70
C ASN A 187 27.95 12.88 -14.29
N PRO A 188 29.00 12.44 -15.02
CA PRO A 188 30.00 13.35 -15.59
C PRO A 188 29.45 14.27 -16.68
N VAL A 189 28.28 13.96 -17.26
CA VAL A 189 27.60 14.83 -18.23
C VAL A 189 26.84 15.96 -17.53
N THR A 190 26.35 15.72 -16.31
CA THR A 190 25.69 16.75 -15.49
C THR A 190 26.70 17.66 -14.80
N ILE A 191 27.81 17.08 -14.31
CA ILE A 191 28.87 17.82 -13.61
C ILE A 191 30.18 17.63 -14.35
N LEU A 192 30.50 18.59 -15.22
CA LEU A 192 31.72 18.59 -16.01
C LEU A 192 32.80 19.46 -15.32
N ASN A 193 33.73 18.80 -14.63
CA ASN A 193 34.90 19.44 -14.04
C ASN A 193 36.01 19.65 -15.09
N GLN A 194 36.88 20.64 -14.88
CA GLN A 194 37.98 20.99 -15.79
C GLN A 194 38.92 19.81 -16.10
N ASP A 195 39.24 18.98 -15.11
CA ASP A 195 40.11 17.81 -15.33
C ASP A 195 39.34 16.65 -15.97
N MET A 196 38.04 16.52 -15.67
CA MET A 196 37.17 15.51 -16.29
C MET A 196 36.95 15.80 -17.78
N SER A 197 36.81 17.07 -18.16
CA SER A 197 36.71 17.45 -19.58
C SER A 197 38.01 17.18 -20.32
N ARG A 198 39.18 17.45 -19.71
CA ARG A 198 40.48 17.07 -20.30
C ARG A 198 40.63 15.57 -20.47
N SER A 199 40.28 14.77 -19.46
CA SER A 199 40.29 13.32 -19.59
C SER A 199 39.31 12.83 -20.64
N PHE A 200 38.15 13.46 -20.78
CA PHE A 200 37.17 13.13 -21.81
C PHE A 200 37.72 13.29 -23.22
N PHE A 201 38.35 14.43 -23.53
CA PHE A 201 38.98 14.65 -24.84
C PHE A 201 40.21 13.76 -25.08
N ASN A 202 40.95 13.41 -24.02
CA ASN A 202 42.12 12.54 -24.12
C ASN A 202 41.78 11.04 -24.12
N THR A 203 40.52 10.68 -23.86
CA THR A 203 40.07 9.28 -23.86
C THR A 203 39.78 8.85 -25.29
N THR A 204 40.74 8.18 -25.92
CA THR A 204 40.61 7.63 -27.28
C THR A 204 40.11 6.18 -27.31
N GLU A 205 40.02 5.51 -26.15
CA GLU A 205 39.63 4.10 -26.08
C GLU A 205 38.09 3.92 -26.20
N PRO A 206 37.58 3.17 -27.20
CA PRO A 206 36.15 2.97 -27.42
C PRO A 206 35.40 2.38 -26.21
N LYS A 207 36.07 1.52 -25.42
CA LYS A 207 35.48 0.92 -24.21
C LYS A 207 35.17 1.95 -23.13
N MET A 208 36.06 2.92 -22.93
CA MET A 208 35.86 3.97 -21.94
C MET A 208 34.75 4.93 -22.37
N LEU A 209 34.68 5.26 -23.67
CA LEU A 209 33.58 6.04 -24.24
C LEU A 209 32.23 5.33 -24.07
N PHE A 210 32.17 4.02 -24.33
CA PHE A 210 30.97 3.23 -24.11
C PHE A 210 30.56 3.19 -22.62
N LYS A 211 31.52 3.02 -21.71
CA LYS A 211 31.24 3.07 -20.25
C LYS A 211 30.73 4.44 -19.82
N LEU A 212 31.29 5.51 -20.36
CA LEU A 212 30.83 6.86 -20.09
C LEU A 212 29.42 7.09 -20.64
N PHE A 213 29.12 6.60 -21.85
CA PHE A 213 27.77 6.63 -22.41
C PHE A 213 26.77 5.88 -21.52
N LEU A 214 27.09 4.66 -21.08
CA LEU A 214 26.24 3.87 -20.18
C LEU A 214 26.01 4.57 -18.82
N LYS A 215 27.04 5.23 -18.28
CA LYS A 215 26.91 6.01 -17.03
C LYS A 215 26.08 7.27 -17.25
N ALA A 216 26.31 7.98 -18.35
CA ALA A 216 25.63 9.23 -18.70
C ALA A 216 24.13 9.03 -18.95
N THR A 217 23.78 7.93 -19.62
CA THR A 217 22.39 7.53 -19.91
C THR A 217 21.72 6.79 -18.76
N GLN A 218 22.43 6.57 -17.63
CA GLN A 218 21.99 5.76 -16.49
C GLN A 218 21.66 4.29 -16.80
N LEU A 219 21.93 3.80 -18.01
CA LEU A 219 21.72 2.41 -18.39
C LEU A 219 22.54 1.45 -17.51
N GLN A 220 23.71 1.89 -17.05
CA GLN A 220 24.50 1.11 -16.09
C GLN A 220 23.78 0.97 -14.74
N GLN A 221 23.25 2.07 -14.20
CA GLN A 221 22.52 2.03 -12.93
C GLN A 221 21.28 1.14 -13.05
N MET A 222 20.51 1.30 -14.12
CA MET A 222 19.34 0.46 -14.38
C MET A 222 19.72 -1.04 -14.43
N LYS A 223 20.83 -1.39 -15.07
CA LYS A 223 21.33 -2.77 -15.11
C LYS A 223 21.70 -3.29 -13.72
N ASP A 224 22.40 -2.48 -12.93
CA ASP A 224 22.82 -2.85 -11.58
C ASP A 224 21.59 -3.00 -10.66
N ASP A 225 20.60 -2.12 -10.78
CA ASP A 225 19.32 -2.18 -10.06
C ASP A 225 18.55 -3.45 -10.42
N TYR A 226 18.48 -3.83 -11.71
CA TYR A 226 17.86 -5.10 -12.12
C TYR A 226 18.56 -6.31 -11.50
N ALA A 227 19.89 -6.32 -11.47
CA ALA A 227 20.65 -7.41 -10.87
C ALA A 227 20.42 -7.51 -9.35
N ASP A 228 20.31 -6.38 -8.66
CA ASP A 228 20.00 -6.36 -7.23
C ASP A 228 18.55 -6.78 -6.96
N LEU A 229 17.59 -6.36 -7.80
CA LEU A 229 16.21 -6.81 -7.73
C LEU A 229 16.09 -8.34 -7.93
N GLU A 230 16.80 -8.91 -8.90
CA GLU A 230 16.83 -10.35 -9.13
C GLU A 230 17.34 -11.10 -7.89
N ARG A 231 18.44 -10.65 -7.28
CA ARG A 231 18.97 -11.24 -6.04
C ARG A 231 17.98 -11.12 -4.88
N ASN A 232 17.32 -9.98 -4.74
CA ASN A 232 16.34 -9.75 -3.69
C ASN A 232 15.10 -10.64 -3.87
N ILE A 233 14.63 -10.82 -5.11
CA ILE A 233 13.54 -11.75 -5.44
C ILE A 233 13.95 -13.18 -5.08
N GLU A 234 15.15 -13.61 -5.50
CA GLU A 234 15.63 -14.96 -5.20
C GLU A 234 15.76 -15.20 -3.68
N SER A 235 16.32 -14.26 -2.94
CA SER A 235 16.42 -14.33 -1.48
C SER A 235 15.04 -14.37 -0.81
N SER A 236 14.08 -13.59 -1.31
CA SER A 236 12.71 -13.56 -0.79
C SER A 236 11.99 -14.87 -1.05
N LEU A 237 12.12 -15.43 -2.25
CA LEU A 237 11.56 -16.73 -2.61
C LEU A 237 12.13 -17.84 -1.72
N ARG A 238 13.45 -17.88 -1.50
CA ARG A 238 14.08 -18.83 -0.58
C ARG A 238 13.54 -18.69 0.85
N THR A 239 13.32 -17.46 1.31
CA THR A 239 12.75 -17.20 2.65
C THR A 239 11.30 -17.69 2.74
N ILE A 240 10.51 -17.50 1.68
CA ILE A 240 9.13 -18.00 1.61
C ILE A 240 9.11 -19.53 1.61
N GLU A 241 9.97 -20.18 0.84
CA GLU A 241 10.07 -21.64 0.78
C GLU A 241 10.43 -22.21 2.17
N CYS A 242 11.46 -21.67 2.80
CA CYS A 242 11.89 -22.08 4.15
C CYS A 242 10.78 -21.88 5.19
N ARG A 243 10.06 -20.76 5.15
CA ARG A 243 8.92 -20.52 6.05
C ARG A 243 7.75 -21.47 5.79
N LYS A 244 7.49 -21.83 4.53
CA LYS A 244 6.46 -22.84 4.18
C LYS A 244 6.83 -24.22 4.71
N GLU A 245 8.11 -24.59 4.64
CA GLU A 245 8.60 -25.85 5.19
C GLU A 245 8.49 -25.91 6.72
N CYS A 246 8.71 -24.79 7.42
CA CYS A 246 8.55 -24.72 8.88
C CYS A 246 7.09 -24.60 9.36
N LEU A 247 6.18 -24.15 8.50
CA LEU A 247 4.76 -23.93 8.82
C LEU A 247 4.07 -25.17 9.44
N PRO A 248 4.19 -26.40 8.91
CA PRO A 248 3.55 -27.57 9.49
C PRO A 248 4.06 -27.92 10.89
N ASP A 249 5.33 -27.64 11.20
CA ASP A 249 5.87 -27.90 12.54
C ASP A 249 5.37 -26.87 13.55
N LEU A 250 5.26 -25.60 13.15
CA LEU A 250 4.60 -24.55 13.92
C LEU A 250 3.11 -24.86 14.15
N GLU A 251 2.39 -25.38 13.15
CA GLU A 251 0.99 -25.80 13.31
C GLU A 251 0.83 -26.93 14.33
N LYS A 252 1.74 -27.92 14.31
CA LYS A 252 1.77 -28.99 15.32
C LYS A 252 2.03 -28.43 16.71
N GLU A 253 3.00 -27.54 16.86
CA GLU A 253 3.33 -26.92 18.14
C GLU A 253 2.13 -26.13 18.70
N VAL A 254 1.42 -25.40 17.84
CA VAL A 254 0.18 -24.69 18.23
C VAL A 254 -0.90 -25.67 18.70
N GLU A 255 -1.09 -26.80 18.01
CA GLU A 255 -2.09 -27.80 18.40
C GLU A 255 -1.72 -28.49 19.72
N GLU A 256 -0.43 -28.81 19.94
CA GLU A 256 0.06 -29.35 21.21
C GLU A 256 -0.20 -28.37 22.37
N GLN A 257 0.12 -27.09 22.18
CA GLN A 257 -0.15 -26.06 23.19
C GLN A 257 -1.65 -25.87 23.44
N ARG A 258 -2.48 -26.00 22.40
CA ARG A 258 -3.94 -25.96 22.52
C ARG A 258 -4.48 -27.12 23.35
N ILE A 259 -3.97 -28.33 23.15
CA ILE A 259 -4.33 -29.51 23.95
C ILE A 259 -3.92 -29.29 25.41
N HIS A 260 -2.69 -28.82 25.66
CA HIS A 260 -2.22 -28.48 27.01
C HIS A 260 -3.09 -27.42 27.69
N TYR A 261 -3.51 -26.40 26.95
CA TYR A 261 -4.41 -25.37 27.45
C TYR A 261 -5.79 -25.92 27.82
N GLN A 262 -6.40 -26.74 26.95
CA GLN A 262 -7.67 -27.40 27.26
C GLN A 262 -7.58 -28.31 28.48
N PHE A 263 -6.48 -29.05 28.62
CA PHE A 263 -6.23 -29.88 29.79
C PHE A 263 -6.14 -29.05 31.08
N SER A 264 -5.45 -27.91 31.03
CA SER A 264 -5.35 -26.96 32.15
C SER A 264 -6.72 -26.39 32.56
N LEU A 265 -7.58 -26.05 31.57
CA LEU A 265 -8.96 -25.65 31.82
C LEU A 265 -9.77 -26.76 32.52
N SER A 266 -9.67 -28.00 32.03
CA SER A 266 -10.34 -29.15 32.66
C SER A 266 -9.87 -29.38 34.11
N LEU A 267 -8.57 -29.22 34.38
CA LEU A 267 -8.03 -29.30 35.73
C LEU A 267 -8.60 -28.20 36.63
N ARG A 268 -8.75 -26.98 36.11
CA ARG A 268 -9.34 -25.86 36.84
C ARG A 268 -10.82 -26.12 37.18
N GLU A 269 -11.59 -26.65 36.24
CA GLU A 269 -12.99 -27.05 36.48
C GLU A 269 -13.10 -28.14 37.54
N LYS A 270 -12.29 -29.20 37.45
CA LYS A 270 -12.23 -30.25 38.47
C LYS A 270 -11.80 -29.70 39.83
N GLY A 271 -10.86 -28.75 39.85
CA GLY A 271 -10.44 -28.05 41.07
C GLY A 271 -11.57 -27.24 41.71
N ASN A 272 -12.39 -26.55 40.90
CA ASN A 272 -13.58 -25.85 41.38
C ASN A 272 -14.63 -26.84 41.91
N ARG A 273 -14.89 -27.95 41.20
CA ARG A 273 -15.82 -28.98 41.65
C ARG A 273 -15.39 -29.62 42.97
N LEU A 274 -14.08 -29.82 43.16
CA LEU A 274 -13.53 -30.34 44.42
C LEU A 274 -13.74 -29.36 45.58
N LYS A 275 -13.65 -28.04 45.34
CA LYS A 275 -13.99 -27.03 46.35
C LYS A 275 -15.47 -27.06 46.72
N GLU A 276 -16.36 -27.18 45.73
CA GLU A 276 -17.80 -27.31 45.95
C GLU A 276 -18.12 -28.56 46.79
N LEU A 277 -17.59 -29.72 46.41
CA LEU A 277 -17.76 -30.97 47.16
C LEU A 277 -17.21 -30.87 48.60
N ARG A 278 -16.12 -30.13 48.83
CA ARG A 278 -15.62 -29.87 50.19
C ARG A 278 -16.59 -29.00 50.99
N HIS A 279 -17.20 -27.99 50.38
CA HIS A 279 -18.24 -27.20 51.04
C HIS A 279 -19.47 -28.06 51.36
N GLU A 280 -19.92 -28.89 50.41
CA GLU A 280 -21.03 -29.84 50.62
C GLU A 280 -20.73 -30.81 51.77
N LEU A 281 -19.51 -31.34 51.86
CA LEU A 281 -19.07 -32.21 52.95
C LEU A 281 -19.07 -31.47 54.30
N ALA A 282 -18.58 -30.22 54.33
CA ALA A 282 -18.61 -29.40 55.54
C ALA A 282 -20.04 -29.14 56.02
N TRP A 283 -20.96 -28.81 55.10
CA TRP A 283 -22.38 -28.65 55.41
C TRP A 283 -23.03 -29.95 55.90
N ALA A 284 -22.72 -31.09 55.28
CA ALA A 284 -23.23 -32.39 55.73
C ALA A 284 -22.78 -32.71 57.17
N LYS A 285 -21.53 -32.36 57.53
CA LYS A 285 -21.04 -32.49 58.92
C LYS A 285 -21.79 -31.57 59.88
N ILE A 286 -22.05 -30.32 59.50
CA ILE A 286 -22.81 -29.37 60.32
C ILE A 286 -24.23 -29.89 60.53
N ILE A 287 -24.91 -30.34 59.47
CA ILE A 287 -26.27 -30.91 59.56
C ILE A 287 -26.31 -32.10 60.50
N ASN A 288 -25.34 -33.01 60.43
CA ASN A 288 -25.26 -34.15 61.35
C ASN A 288 -25.07 -33.71 62.80
N LEU A 289 -24.18 -32.74 63.06
CA LEU A 289 -23.97 -32.18 64.40
C LEU A 289 -25.19 -31.44 64.93
N GLU A 290 -25.92 -30.72 64.07
CA GLU A 290 -27.19 -30.07 64.43
C GLU A 290 -28.27 -31.10 64.79
N GLN A 291 -28.34 -32.23 64.07
CA GLN A 291 -29.24 -33.32 64.41
C GLN A 291 -28.86 -33.99 65.74
N GLU A 292 -27.57 -34.20 66.00
CA GLU A 292 -27.08 -34.72 67.29
C GLU A 292 -27.40 -33.77 68.43
N LYS A 293 -27.19 -32.46 68.22
CA LYS A 293 -27.56 -31.42 69.17
C LYS A 293 -29.07 -31.42 69.44
N ALA A 294 -29.90 -31.49 68.41
CA ALA A 294 -31.36 -31.51 68.57
C ALA A 294 -31.84 -32.76 69.33
N LYS A 295 -31.21 -33.92 69.11
CA LYS A 295 -31.47 -35.13 69.91
C LYS A 295 -31.09 -34.92 71.37
N ALA A 296 -29.89 -34.40 71.63
CA ALA A 296 -29.42 -34.12 72.99
C ALA A 296 -30.29 -33.07 73.72
N GLU A 297 -30.77 -32.04 73.02
CA GLU A 297 -31.71 -31.05 73.56
C GLU A 297 -33.06 -31.68 73.92
N LYS A 298 -33.58 -32.58 73.07
CA LYS A 298 -34.81 -33.33 73.34
C LYS A 298 -34.66 -34.27 74.54
N ASP A 299 -33.52 -34.96 74.65
CA ASP A 299 -33.22 -35.82 75.79
C ASP A 299 -33.08 -35.01 77.08
N LEU A 300 -32.44 -33.84 77.02
CA LEU A 300 -32.36 -32.91 78.14
C LEU A 300 -33.75 -32.43 78.56
N GLU A 301 -34.62 -32.07 77.61
CA GLU A 301 -35.99 -31.66 77.90
C GLU A 301 -36.78 -32.80 78.59
N ASN A 302 -36.66 -34.03 78.10
CA ASN A 302 -37.27 -35.21 78.73
C ASN A 302 -36.75 -35.43 80.15
N HIS A 303 -35.44 -35.32 80.37
CA HIS A 303 -34.84 -35.41 81.70
C HIS A 303 -35.30 -34.28 82.63
N THR A 304 -35.49 -33.06 82.13
CA THR A 304 -36.03 -31.95 82.94
C THR A 304 -37.50 -32.15 83.31
N LYS A 305 -38.33 -32.71 82.41
CA LYS A 305 -39.71 -33.08 82.70
C LYS A 305 -39.78 -34.18 83.75
N ALA A 306 -39.02 -35.26 83.56
CA ALA A 306 -38.91 -36.34 84.56
C ALA A 306 -38.41 -35.82 85.91
N ARG A 307 -37.45 -34.88 85.92
CA ARG A 307 -36.99 -34.24 87.16
C ARG A 307 -38.09 -33.42 87.84
N LYS A 308 -38.92 -32.69 87.08
CA LYS A 308 -40.07 -31.95 87.64
C LYS A 308 -41.10 -32.91 88.23
N GLU A 309 -41.45 -33.98 87.55
CA GLU A 309 -42.39 -35.00 88.06
C GLU A 309 -41.87 -35.70 89.33
N ILE A 310 -40.56 -35.97 89.40
CA ILE A 310 -39.93 -36.51 90.62
C ILE A 310 -39.93 -35.47 91.73
N GLN A 311 -39.68 -34.19 91.42
CA GLN A 311 -39.74 -33.11 92.40
C GLN A 311 -41.15 -32.91 92.97
N GLU A 312 -42.17 -32.96 92.13
CA GLU A 312 -43.58 -32.91 92.54
C GLU A 312 -43.96 -34.10 93.44
N LYS A 313 -43.50 -35.31 93.10
CA LYS A 313 -43.67 -36.49 93.96
C LYS A 313 -42.91 -36.38 95.29
N ILE A 314 -41.74 -35.76 95.30
CA ILE A 314 -41.00 -35.50 96.54
C ILE A 314 -41.75 -34.49 97.40
N GLU A 315 -42.31 -33.43 96.82
CA GLU A 315 -43.13 -32.44 97.54
C GLU A 315 -44.43 -33.06 98.09
N GLU A 316 -45.06 -33.95 97.34
CA GLU A 316 -46.24 -34.71 97.78
C GLU A 316 -45.90 -35.67 98.92
N LEU A 317 -44.80 -36.41 98.81
CA LEU A 317 -44.30 -37.27 99.89
C LEU A 317 -43.85 -36.47 101.12
N GLN A 318 -43.30 -35.27 100.94
CA GLN A 318 -42.97 -34.38 102.04
C GLN A 318 -44.22 -33.90 102.77
N LYS A 319 -45.31 -33.57 102.04
CA LYS A 319 -46.60 -33.25 102.68
C LYS A 319 -47.20 -34.43 103.44
N VAL A 320 -47.11 -35.65 102.89
CA VAL A 320 -47.57 -36.86 103.58
C VAL A 320 -46.71 -37.13 104.82
N LEU A 321 -45.39 -36.91 104.74
CA LEU A 321 -44.50 -37.05 105.89
C LEU A 321 -44.79 -36.00 106.97
N GLU A 322 -45.09 -34.76 106.60
CA GLU A 322 -45.50 -33.71 107.54
C GLU A 322 -46.80 -34.11 108.25
N GLN A 323 -47.80 -34.59 107.49
CA GLN A 323 -49.06 -35.10 108.04
C GLN A 323 -48.87 -36.32 108.96
N GLU A 324 -48.01 -37.27 108.58
CA GLU A 324 -47.65 -38.39 109.43
C GLU A 324 -46.89 -37.94 110.68
N SER A 325 -46.05 -36.91 110.59
CA SER A 325 -45.33 -36.37 111.75
C SER A 325 -46.29 -35.72 112.75
N GLU A 326 -47.34 -35.03 112.30
CA GLU A 326 -48.39 -34.50 113.17
C GLU A 326 -49.27 -35.61 113.78
N VAL A 327 -49.55 -36.68 113.04
CA VAL A 327 -50.27 -37.86 113.57
C VAL A 327 -49.40 -38.60 114.58
N ARG A 328 -48.08 -38.68 114.33
CA ARG A 328 -47.11 -39.27 115.23
C ARG A 328 -46.96 -38.45 116.50
N GLU A 329 -46.99 -37.12 116.43
CA GLU A 329 -46.95 -36.25 117.61
C GLU A 329 -48.23 -36.33 118.47
N ARG A 330 -49.40 -36.55 117.83
CA ARG A 330 -50.65 -36.87 118.54
C ARG A 330 -50.61 -38.27 119.17
N ASN A 331 -50.00 -39.25 118.49
CA ASN A 331 -49.85 -40.61 119.02
C ASN A 331 -48.77 -40.71 120.11
N THR A 332 -47.69 -39.93 120.10
CA THR A 332 -46.68 -39.90 121.17
C THR A 332 -47.25 -39.32 122.47
N LYS A 333 -48.15 -38.34 122.38
CA LYS A 333 -48.86 -37.78 123.55
C LYS A 333 -49.87 -38.76 124.16
N LEU A 334 -50.39 -39.72 123.39
CA LEU A 334 -51.29 -40.79 123.86
C LEU A 334 -50.55 -42.06 124.32
N LEU A 335 -49.28 -42.24 123.91
CA LEU A 335 -48.44 -43.40 124.25
C LEU A 335 -47.57 -43.18 125.51
N GLU A 336 -47.33 -41.94 125.93
CA GLU A 336 -46.63 -41.63 127.19
C GLU A 336 -47.48 -41.87 128.45
N GLU A 337 -48.82 -41.94 128.31
CA GLU A 337 -49.74 -42.23 129.42
C GLU A 337 -50.04 -43.73 129.62
N ALA A 338 -49.65 -44.62 128.69
CA ALA A 338 -50.19 -45.99 128.65
C ALA A 338 -49.22 -47.14 128.95
N THR A 339 -47.89 -46.95 129.06
CA THR A 339 -47.00 -48.11 129.31
C THR A 339 -45.71 -47.77 130.06
N SER A 340 -45.87 -47.23 131.26
CA SER A 340 -45.12 -47.73 132.42
C SER A 340 -45.57 -49.17 132.67
N HIS A 341 -44.89 -50.14 132.07
CA HIS A 341 -44.50 -51.42 132.67
C HIS A 341 -44.22 -52.47 131.59
N LEU A 342 -43.07 -53.13 131.79
CA LEU A 342 -42.73 -54.46 131.28
C LEU A 342 -42.46 -54.51 129.78
N ALA A 343 -41.25 -54.08 129.40
CA ALA A 343 -40.15 -55.05 129.30
C ALA A 343 -40.55 -56.24 128.44
N THR A 344 -40.25 -56.16 127.16
CA THR A 344 -39.79 -57.33 126.43
C THR A 344 -39.10 -56.89 125.15
N VAL A 345 -37.77 -56.95 125.23
CA VAL A 345 -36.92 -57.46 124.16
C VAL A 345 -36.78 -56.52 122.96
N SER A 346 -35.76 -55.69 122.94
CA SER A 346 -34.44 -56.12 122.45
C SER A 346 -34.50 -56.92 121.13
N LYS A 347 -35.16 -56.40 120.09
CA LYS A 347 -34.96 -56.94 118.73
C LYS A 347 -35.03 -55.97 117.54
N GLU A 348 -35.38 -54.70 117.69
CA GLU A 348 -35.54 -53.81 116.52
C GLU A 348 -34.51 -52.67 116.38
N VAL A 349 -33.61 -52.51 117.35
CA VAL A 349 -32.51 -51.52 117.25
C VAL A 349 -31.42 -51.97 116.25
N ARG A 350 -31.39 -53.25 115.83
CA ARG A 350 -30.34 -53.76 114.92
C ARG A 350 -30.62 -53.61 113.43
N GLU A 351 -31.85 -53.30 113.00
CA GLU A 351 -32.14 -53.13 111.56
C GLU A 351 -32.03 -51.68 111.07
N VAL A 352 -32.17 -50.70 111.96
CA VAL A 352 -32.13 -49.27 111.60
C VAL A 352 -30.69 -48.79 111.36
N ASP A 353 -29.70 -49.34 112.08
CA ASP A 353 -28.28 -49.02 111.86
C ASP A 353 -27.73 -49.60 110.54
N GLY A 354 -28.31 -50.70 110.03
CA GLY A 354 -27.92 -51.29 108.75
C GLY A 354 -28.37 -50.47 107.53
N LYS A 355 -29.55 -49.84 107.62
CA LYS A 355 -30.13 -49.00 106.55
C LYS A 355 -29.48 -47.60 106.51
N MET A 356 -29.09 -47.05 107.67
CA MET A 356 -28.43 -45.75 107.74
C MET A 356 -26.97 -45.78 107.20
N ARG A 357 -26.28 -46.93 107.25
CA ARG A 357 -24.94 -47.11 106.65
C ARG A 357 -24.97 -47.21 105.12
N LYS A 358 -26.00 -47.82 104.52
CA LYS A 358 -26.11 -47.96 103.04
C LYS A 358 -26.37 -46.61 102.36
N ILE A 359 -27.28 -45.81 102.92
CA ILE A 359 -27.63 -44.49 102.37
C ILE A 359 -26.46 -43.49 102.50
N ARG A 360 -25.64 -43.57 103.57
CA ARG A 360 -24.42 -42.75 103.68
C ARG A 360 -23.34 -43.12 102.66
N ASN A 361 -23.21 -44.39 102.31
CA ASN A 361 -22.23 -44.84 101.33
C ASN A 361 -22.67 -44.48 99.90
N GLU A 362 -23.96 -44.60 99.57
CA GLU A 362 -24.52 -44.18 98.28
C GLU A 362 -24.43 -42.67 98.06
N LEU A 363 -24.66 -41.86 99.11
CA LEU A 363 -24.49 -40.41 99.05
C LEU A 363 -23.02 -40.01 98.82
N LYS A 364 -22.07 -40.70 99.46
CA LYS A 364 -20.62 -40.44 99.30
C LYS A 364 -20.12 -40.84 97.91
N GLU A 365 -20.68 -41.90 97.32
CA GLU A 365 -20.35 -42.37 95.98
C GLU A 365 -20.93 -41.45 94.89
N LYS A 366 -22.16 -40.93 95.08
CA LYS A 366 -22.75 -39.93 94.19
C LYS A 366 -22.05 -38.56 94.28
N GLN A 367 -21.57 -38.15 95.46
CA GLN A 367 -20.76 -36.94 95.61
C GLN A 367 -19.38 -37.08 94.92
N SER A 368 -18.78 -38.27 94.98
CA SER A 368 -17.52 -38.58 94.27
C SER A 368 -17.71 -38.57 92.76
N GLN A 369 -18.82 -39.15 92.26
CA GLN A 369 -19.18 -39.12 90.84
C GLN A 369 -19.41 -37.68 90.35
N PHE A 370 -20.12 -36.84 91.12
CA PHE A 370 -20.36 -35.44 90.80
C PHE A 370 -19.07 -34.61 90.71
N ASN A 371 -18.16 -34.77 91.67
CA ASN A 371 -16.86 -34.08 91.65
C ASN A 371 -15.97 -34.56 90.49
N THR A 372 -16.15 -35.81 90.05
CA THR A 372 -15.40 -36.37 88.91
C THR A 372 -15.96 -35.86 87.57
N THR A 373 -17.27 -35.75 87.42
CA THR A 373 -17.90 -35.14 86.24
C THR A 373 -17.67 -33.63 86.18
N GLU A 374 -17.66 -32.92 87.30
CA GLU A 374 -17.37 -31.48 87.33
C GLU A 374 -15.91 -31.20 86.92
N LYS A 375 -14.95 -32.03 87.35
CA LYS A 375 -13.56 -31.97 86.89
C LYS A 375 -13.44 -32.25 85.38
N LYS A 376 -14.20 -33.24 84.86
CA LYS A 376 -14.22 -33.55 83.41
C LYS A 376 -14.83 -32.42 82.58
N VAL A 377 -15.86 -31.74 83.09
CA VAL A 377 -16.47 -30.57 82.43
C VAL A 377 -15.48 -29.40 82.40
N ARG A 378 -14.72 -29.17 83.49
CA ARG A 378 -13.68 -28.12 83.50
C ARG A 378 -12.49 -28.43 82.58
N THR A 379 -12.05 -29.69 82.50
CA THR A 379 -10.98 -30.08 81.56
C THR A 379 -11.45 -29.96 80.11
N LEU A 380 -12.67 -30.43 79.78
CA LEU A 380 -13.24 -30.29 78.44
C LEU A 380 -13.49 -28.83 78.06
N ALA A 381 -13.91 -27.97 78.99
CA ALA A 381 -14.04 -26.54 78.75
C ALA A 381 -12.68 -25.87 78.47
N SER A 382 -11.62 -26.29 79.16
CA SER A 382 -10.24 -25.82 78.89
C SER A 382 -9.70 -26.32 77.55
N GLU A 383 -10.03 -27.55 77.14
CA GLU A 383 -9.67 -28.11 75.83
C GLU A 383 -10.44 -27.45 74.68
N ILE A 384 -11.72 -27.10 74.89
CA ILE A 384 -12.51 -26.34 73.91
C ILE A 384 -11.95 -24.92 73.76
N SER A 385 -11.47 -24.30 74.84
CA SER A 385 -10.83 -22.98 74.80
C SER A 385 -9.49 -23.01 74.04
N THR A 386 -8.65 -24.00 74.29
CA THR A 386 -7.35 -24.14 73.59
C THR A 386 -7.54 -24.52 72.12
N LEU A 387 -8.51 -25.38 71.79
CA LEU A 387 -8.85 -25.71 70.40
C LEU A 387 -9.46 -24.53 69.65
N ARG A 388 -10.31 -23.70 70.29
CA ARG A 388 -10.83 -22.47 69.67
C ARG A 388 -9.71 -21.46 69.39
N SER A 389 -8.79 -21.25 70.33
CA SER A 389 -7.64 -20.37 70.12
C SER A 389 -6.67 -20.89 69.04
N ALA A 390 -6.50 -22.22 68.94
CA ALA A 390 -5.70 -22.84 67.88
C ALA A 390 -6.36 -22.70 66.50
N ILE A 391 -7.69 -22.88 66.40
CA ILE A 391 -8.45 -22.68 65.16
C ILE A 391 -8.36 -21.22 64.71
N GLU A 392 -8.46 -20.25 65.63
CA GLU A 392 -8.41 -18.82 65.30
C GLU A 392 -7.02 -18.38 64.79
N LYS A 393 -5.94 -18.89 65.39
CA LYS A 393 -4.56 -18.68 64.91
C LYS A 393 -4.30 -19.33 63.54
N ASP A 394 -4.85 -20.51 63.29
CA ASP A 394 -4.67 -21.20 62.00
C ASP A 394 -5.52 -20.55 60.88
N ASN A 395 -6.67 -19.98 61.23
CA ASN A 395 -7.55 -19.28 60.29
C ASN A 395 -6.98 -17.91 59.86
N ASP A 396 -6.32 -17.18 60.77
CA ASP A 396 -5.61 -15.94 60.43
C ASP A 396 -4.31 -16.20 59.64
N GLY A 397 -3.57 -17.26 59.98
CA GLY A 397 -2.40 -17.70 59.23
C GLY A 397 -2.74 -18.22 57.82
N ALA A 398 -3.92 -18.81 57.63
CA ALA A 398 -4.43 -19.21 56.32
C ALA A 398 -4.92 -17.99 55.51
N LYS A 399 -5.70 -17.08 56.09
CA LYS A 399 -6.19 -15.86 55.39
C LYS A 399 -5.06 -14.99 54.84
N SER A 400 -3.98 -14.80 55.59
CA SER A 400 -2.82 -14.00 55.17
C SER A 400 -2.06 -14.64 54.00
N ARG A 401 -1.83 -15.96 54.04
CA ARG A 401 -1.22 -16.71 52.93
C ARG A 401 -2.09 -16.70 51.66
N TRP A 402 -3.40 -16.86 51.79
CA TRP A 402 -4.34 -16.79 50.66
C TRP A 402 -4.53 -15.38 50.09
N ALA A 403 -4.31 -14.32 50.87
CA ALA A 403 -4.32 -12.94 50.38
C ALA A 403 -3.06 -12.63 49.55
N ALA A 404 -1.89 -13.07 50.00
CA ALA A 404 -0.64 -12.91 49.26
C ALA A 404 -0.64 -13.69 47.93
N VAL A 405 -1.10 -14.96 47.96
CA VAL A 405 -1.23 -15.78 46.74
C VAL A 405 -2.24 -15.17 45.77
N ARG A 406 -3.38 -14.65 46.25
CA ARG A 406 -4.35 -13.96 45.37
C ARG A 406 -3.75 -12.70 44.75
N ALA A 407 -2.99 -11.90 45.49
CA ALA A 407 -2.35 -10.70 44.95
C ALA A 407 -1.29 -11.02 43.87
N GLU A 408 -0.51 -12.10 44.04
CA GLU A 408 0.40 -12.59 43.00
C GLU A 408 -0.32 -13.10 41.77
N TRP A 409 -1.40 -13.88 41.95
CA TRP A 409 -2.21 -14.36 40.84
C TRP A 409 -2.90 -13.22 40.10
N GLN A 410 -3.39 -12.19 40.81
CA GLN A 410 -3.96 -11.00 40.20
C GLN A 410 -2.93 -10.24 39.36
N ARG A 411 -1.69 -10.11 39.85
CA ARG A 411 -0.59 -9.50 39.08
C ARG A 411 -0.26 -10.29 37.83
N LYS A 412 -0.15 -11.62 37.94
CA LYS A 412 0.11 -12.48 36.77
C LYS A 412 -1.03 -12.43 35.75
N MET A 413 -2.28 -12.39 36.22
CA MET A 413 -3.46 -12.24 35.36
C MET A 413 -3.43 -10.91 34.59
N ASN A 414 -3.11 -9.80 35.27
CA ASN A 414 -3.01 -8.50 34.64
C ASN A 414 -1.88 -8.43 33.60
N ILE A 415 -0.71 -9.02 33.89
CA ILE A 415 0.41 -9.07 32.94
C ILE A 415 -0.01 -9.83 31.67
N VAL A 416 -0.68 -10.98 31.82
CA VAL A 416 -1.17 -11.77 30.69
C VAL A 416 -2.28 -11.05 29.92
N GLU A 417 -3.18 -10.33 30.61
CA GLU A 417 -4.19 -9.50 29.94
C GLU A 417 -3.58 -8.34 29.14
N ASP A 418 -2.52 -7.72 29.65
CA ASP A 418 -1.79 -6.67 28.95
C ASP A 418 -1.01 -7.22 27.75
N GLU A 419 -0.37 -8.39 27.88
CA GLU A 419 0.28 -9.11 26.76
C GLU A 419 -0.75 -9.50 25.68
N ILE A 420 -1.93 -9.98 26.06
CA ILE A 420 -3.02 -10.29 25.10
C ILE A 420 -3.48 -9.02 24.38
N LYS A 421 -3.63 -7.90 25.08
CA LYS A 421 -4.00 -6.62 24.45
C LYS A 421 -2.93 -6.13 23.48
N GLU A 422 -1.66 -6.24 23.85
CA GLU A 422 -0.54 -5.85 22.99
C GLU A 422 -0.48 -6.73 21.73
N LEU A 423 -0.64 -8.05 21.88
CA LEU A 423 -0.74 -8.99 20.76
C LEU A 423 -1.95 -8.71 19.87
N MET A 424 -3.12 -8.38 20.43
CA MET A 424 -4.29 -8.00 19.63
C MET A 424 -4.09 -6.69 18.87
N GLN A 425 -3.39 -5.71 19.45
CA GLN A 425 -3.04 -4.48 18.74
C GLN A 425 -2.06 -4.75 17.60
N ASN A 426 -1.04 -5.57 17.85
CA ASN A 426 -0.06 -5.97 16.83
C ASN A 426 -0.72 -6.77 15.69
N LEU A 427 -1.64 -7.69 16.02
CA LEU A 427 -2.42 -8.42 15.01
C LEU A 427 -3.26 -7.46 14.15
N LYS A 428 -3.88 -6.45 14.78
CA LYS A 428 -4.69 -5.46 14.06
C LYS A 428 -3.84 -4.60 13.13
N THR A 429 -2.64 -4.18 13.56
CA THR A 429 -1.71 -3.43 12.69
C THR A 429 -1.21 -4.29 11.54
N GLU A 430 -0.82 -5.54 11.80
CA GLU A 430 -0.38 -6.48 10.76
C GLU A 430 -1.49 -6.77 9.75
N ASN A 431 -2.74 -6.92 10.20
CA ASN A 431 -3.87 -7.12 9.29
C ASN A 431 -4.11 -5.91 8.40
N THR A 432 -4.00 -4.68 8.93
CA THR A 432 -4.06 -3.47 8.09
C THR A 432 -2.89 -3.34 7.12
N HIS A 433 -1.70 -3.80 7.49
CA HIS A 433 -0.55 -3.86 6.59
C HIS A 433 -0.76 -4.90 5.48
N PHE A 434 -1.34 -6.06 5.81
CA PHE A 434 -1.71 -7.10 4.86
C PHE A 434 -2.74 -6.59 3.84
N ASP A 435 -3.81 -5.96 4.30
CA ASP A 435 -4.86 -5.39 3.45
C ASP A 435 -4.28 -4.33 2.48
N ASN A 436 -3.39 -3.46 2.98
CA ASN A 436 -2.69 -2.47 2.16
C ASN A 436 -1.75 -3.10 1.12
N LEU A 437 -1.02 -4.15 1.50
CA LEU A 437 -0.17 -4.90 0.55
C LEU A 437 -1.01 -5.59 -0.52
N GLN A 438 -2.14 -6.18 -0.14
CA GLN A 438 -3.03 -6.87 -1.06
C GLN A 438 -3.65 -5.90 -2.07
N HIS A 439 -4.11 -4.73 -1.61
CA HIS A 439 -4.57 -3.66 -2.50
C HIS A 439 -3.47 -3.18 -3.46
N THR A 440 -2.24 -3.04 -2.97
CA THR A 440 -1.09 -2.64 -3.80
C THR A 440 -0.76 -3.71 -4.85
N LEU A 441 -0.82 -5.00 -4.47
CA LEU A 441 -0.62 -6.11 -5.39
C LEU A 441 -1.66 -6.14 -6.50
N ASP A 442 -2.93 -5.91 -6.17
CA ASP A 442 -4.01 -5.92 -7.16
C ASP A 442 -3.92 -4.72 -8.11
N LEU A 443 -3.51 -3.54 -7.61
CA LEU A 443 -3.21 -2.39 -8.46
C LEU A 443 -2.08 -2.70 -9.45
N ARG A 444 -0.97 -3.29 -8.97
CA ARG A 444 0.17 -3.67 -9.83
C ARG A 444 -0.19 -4.75 -10.85
N LYS A 445 -1.05 -5.71 -10.50
CA LYS A 445 -1.56 -6.70 -11.46
C LYS A 445 -2.36 -6.02 -12.58
N SER A 446 -3.21 -5.04 -12.24
CA SER A 446 -3.99 -4.30 -13.24
C SER A 446 -3.09 -3.50 -14.19
N GLU A 447 -2.05 -2.82 -13.66
CA GLU A 447 -1.04 -2.12 -14.47
C GLU A 447 -0.31 -3.08 -15.42
N LYS A 448 0.10 -4.26 -14.92
CA LYS A 448 0.74 -5.28 -15.74
C LYS A 448 -0.16 -5.73 -16.89
N THR A 449 -1.44 -5.99 -16.62
CA THR A 449 -2.37 -6.40 -17.69
C THR A 449 -2.57 -5.32 -18.75
N HIS A 450 -2.53 -4.04 -18.38
CA HIS A 450 -2.59 -2.93 -19.33
C HIS A 450 -1.33 -2.88 -20.21
N LEU A 451 -0.15 -3.01 -19.60
CA LEU A 451 1.13 -3.03 -20.33
C LEU A 451 1.22 -4.23 -21.29
N ASP A 452 0.77 -5.42 -20.88
CA ASP A 452 0.75 -6.62 -21.74
C ASP A 452 -0.17 -6.42 -22.97
N LEU A 453 -1.26 -5.68 -22.83
CA LEU A 453 -2.16 -5.35 -23.95
C LEU A 453 -1.51 -4.35 -24.91
N GLU A 454 -0.82 -3.34 -24.37
CA GLU A 454 -0.11 -2.33 -25.15
C GLU A 454 1.08 -2.93 -25.92
N GLU A 455 1.85 -3.82 -25.28
CA GLU A 455 2.93 -4.58 -25.93
C GLU A 455 2.38 -5.42 -27.09
N LYS A 456 1.27 -6.12 -26.90
CA LYS A 456 0.61 -6.89 -27.98
C LYS A 456 0.14 -6.00 -29.13
N ALA A 457 -0.35 -4.79 -28.84
CA ALA A 457 -0.77 -3.84 -29.86
C ALA A 457 0.42 -3.34 -30.69
N LEU A 458 1.51 -2.94 -30.03
CA LEU A 458 2.75 -2.50 -30.66
C LEU A 458 3.42 -3.62 -31.47
N SER A 459 3.46 -4.83 -30.93
CA SER A 459 3.99 -6.00 -31.64
C SER A 459 3.21 -6.32 -32.92
N LYS A 460 1.88 -6.15 -32.92
CA LYS A 460 1.06 -6.27 -34.14
C LYS A 460 1.42 -5.21 -35.19
N GLN A 461 1.66 -3.96 -34.76
CA GLN A 461 2.08 -2.88 -35.66
C GLN A 461 3.46 -3.15 -36.25
N LEU A 462 4.44 -3.54 -35.42
CA LEU A 462 5.79 -3.91 -35.85
C LEU A 462 5.78 -5.04 -36.89
N ASN A 463 5.03 -6.11 -36.61
CA ASN A 463 4.86 -7.22 -37.56
C ASN A 463 4.17 -6.78 -38.87
N GLY A 464 3.38 -5.70 -38.84
CA GLY A 464 2.81 -5.07 -40.03
C GLY A 464 3.87 -4.36 -40.87
N PHE A 465 4.65 -3.48 -40.22
CA PHE A 465 5.73 -2.74 -40.88
C PHE A 465 6.84 -3.65 -41.43
N GLU A 466 7.23 -4.71 -40.71
CA GLU A 466 8.21 -5.68 -41.21
C GLU A 466 7.74 -6.41 -42.47
N ARG A 467 6.44 -6.72 -42.56
CA ARG A 467 5.85 -7.32 -43.75
C ARG A 467 5.83 -6.35 -44.93
N GLU A 468 5.50 -5.09 -44.68
CA GLU A 468 5.56 -4.03 -45.68
C GLU A 468 6.99 -3.85 -46.22
N LEU A 469 7.99 -3.84 -45.33
CA LEU A 469 9.41 -3.81 -45.69
C LEU A 469 9.85 -5.00 -46.55
N LYS A 470 9.44 -6.22 -46.21
CA LYS A 470 9.71 -7.41 -47.03
C LYS A 470 9.03 -7.32 -48.40
N GLY A 471 7.81 -6.78 -48.47
CA GLY A 471 7.09 -6.52 -49.71
C GLY A 471 7.84 -5.54 -50.62
N LEU A 472 8.35 -4.44 -50.06
CA LEU A 472 9.15 -3.45 -50.78
C LEU A 472 10.50 -4.03 -51.26
N GLN A 473 11.16 -4.87 -50.46
CA GLN A 473 12.43 -5.50 -50.84
C GLN A 473 12.29 -6.53 -51.97
N GLY A 474 11.12 -7.16 -52.12
CA GLY A 474 10.79 -8.07 -53.23
C GLY A 474 10.63 -7.41 -54.60
N GLN A 475 10.63 -6.07 -54.68
CA GLN A 475 10.36 -5.28 -55.90
C GLN A 475 11.53 -5.21 -56.90
N LYS A 476 12.59 -6.00 -56.71
CA LYS A 476 13.75 -6.04 -57.65
C LYS A 476 13.47 -6.81 -58.95
N GLY A 477 12.32 -7.46 -59.11
CA GLY A 477 11.93 -8.19 -60.32
C GLY A 477 10.71 -7.57 -61.02
N SER A 478 10.88 -7.16 -62.29
CA SER A 478 9.85 -6.65 -63.23
C SER A 478 9.02 -5.45 -62.78
N HIS A 479 9.01 -4.36 -63.58
CA HIS A 479 8.26 -3.11 -63.35
C HIS A 479 6.74 -3.30 -63.08
N LEU A 480 6.16 -4.46 -63.44
CA LEU A 480 4.75 -4.78 -63.23
C LEU A 480 4.43 -5.37 -61.84
N THR A 481 5.43 -5.79 -61.05
CA THR A 481 5.23 -6.31 -59.69
C THR A 481 4.90 -5.21 -58.67
N VAL A 482 5.17 -3.95 -59.02
CA VAL A 482 4.79 -2.74 -58.26
C VAL A 482 3.28 -2.68 -58.01
N TYR A 483 2.47 -3.20 -58.96
CA TYR A 483 1.02 -3.23 -58.86
C TYR A 483 0.48 -4.49 -58.14
N GLY A 484 1.36 -5.40 -57.74
CA GLY A 484 1.05 -6.66 -57.08
C GLY A 484 1.91 -7.80 -57.60
N GLN A 485 2.39 -8.68 -56.71
CA GLN A 485 3.20 -9.85 -57.09
C GLN A 485 2.44 -10.83 -57.99
N TRP A 486 1.11 -10.83 -57.93
CA TRP A 486 0.21 -11.66 -58.74
C TRP A 486 -0.02 -11.13 -60.17
N VAL A 487 0.35 -9.88 -60.47
CA VAL A 487 0.04 -9.21 -61.75
C VAL A 487 0.66 -9.92 -62.96
N PRO A 488 1.95 -10.32 -62.97
CA PRO A 488 2.54 -11.03 -64.10
C PRO A 488 1.82 -12.36 -64.40
N GLN A 489 1.48 -13.13 -63.36
CA GLN A 489 0.78 -14.41 -63.49
C GLN A 489 -0.63 -14.24 -64.06
N LEU A 490 -1.34 -13.17 -63.66
CA LEU A 490 -2.66 -12.87 -64.20
C LEU A 490 -2.58 -12.45 -65.67
N LEU A 491 -1.61 -11.62 -66.06
CA LEU A 491 -1.43 -11.19 -67.44
C LEU A 491 -1.14 -12.36 -68.39
N GLU A 492 -0.33 -13.34 -67.97
CA GLU A 492 -0.10 -14.56 -68.74
C GLU A 492 -1.38 -15.38 -68.92
N LYS A 493 -2.17 -15.55 -67.85
CA LYS A 493 -3.47 -16.25 -67.92
C LYS A 493 -4.48 -15.52 -68.81
N ILE A 494 -4.51 -14.19 -68.78
CA ILE A 494 -5.38 -13.38 -69.65
C ILE A 494 -4.96 -13.54 -71.12
N LEU A 495 -3.67 -13.51 -71.42
CA LEU A 495 -3.15 -13.72 -72.77
C LEU A 495 -3.52 -15.12 -73.30
N HIS A 496 -3.32 -16.16 -72.49
CA HIS A 496 -3.67 -17.53 -72.86
C HIS A 496 -5.18 -17.71 -73.08
N ALA A 497 -6.02 -17.14 -72.20
CA ALA A 497 -7.47 -17.20 -72.35
C ALA A 497 -7.98 -16.42 -73.57
N HIS A 498 -7.34 -15.29 -73.91
CA HIS A 498 -7.68 -14.54 -75.11
C HIS A 498 -7.31 -15.29 -76.40
N SER A 499 -6.11 -15.91 -76.44
CA SER A 499 -5.69 -16.75 -77.58
C SER A 499 -6.60 -17.95 -77.81
N ASN A 500 -7.24 -18.46 -76.76
CA ASN A 500 -8.23 -19.54 -76.83
C ASN A 500 -9.66 -19.07 -77.14
N GLY A 501 -9.86 -17.78 -77.45
CA GLY A 501 -11.16 -17.23 -77.84
C GLY A 501 -12.19 -17.10 -76.71
N LEU A 502 -11.78 -17.22 -75.44
CA LEU A 502 -12.68 -17.11 -74.28
C LEU A 502 -13.14 -15.67 -74.00
N PHE A 503 -12.38 -14.67 -74.50
CA PHE A 503 -12.70 -13.26 -74.39
C PHE A 503 -13.17 -12.69 -75.73
N ILE A 504 -14.27 -11.93 -75.70
CA ILE A 504 -14.78 -11.22 -76.88
C ILE A 504 -13.84 -10.04 -77.21
N LYS A 505 -13.46 -9.27 -76.18
CA LYS A 505 -12.37 -8.29 -76.26
C LYS A 505 -11.40 -8.48 -75.11
N LYS A 506 -10.11 -8.31 -75.41
CA LYS A 506 -9.03 -8.49 -74.43
C LYS A 506 -9.16 -7.48 -73.27
N PRO A 507 -9.19 -7.93 -72.00
CA PRO A 507 -9.13 -7.03 -70.85
C PRO A 507 -7.85 -6.18 -70.83
N VAL A 508 -7.97 -4.91 -70.45
CA VAL A 508 -6.85 -3.96 -70.40
C VAL A 508 -6.50 -3.65 -68.94
N GLY A 509 -5.25 -3.86 -68.55
CA GLY A 509 -4.76 -3.52 -67.22
C GLY A 509 -3.36 -4.07 -66.92
N PRO A 510 -2.81 -3.81 -65.71
CA PRO A 510 -3.36 -2.91 -64.69
C PRO A 510 -3.36 -1.45 -65.18
N MET A 511 -4.38 -0.66 -64.85
CA MET A 511 -4.55 0.72 -65.35
C MET A 511 -3.31 1.60 -65.12
N GLY A 512 -2.63 1.44 -63.99
CA GLY A 512 -1.40 2.16 -63.66
C GLY A 512 -0.26 2.01 -64.65
N ALA A 513 -0.17 0.87 -65.34
CA ALA A 513 0.88 0.65 -66.33
C ALA A 513 0.80 1.59 -67.54
N PHE A 514 -0.39 2.15 -67.79
CA PHE A 514 -0.68 3.04 -68.92
C PHE A 514 -0.74 4.52 -68.53
N ILE A 515 -0.52 4.85 -67.25
CA ILE A 515 -0.61 6.20 -66.72
C ILE A 515 0.79 6.68 -66.35
N LYS A 516 1.21 7.81 -66.92
CA LYS A 516 2.43 8.53 -66.54
C LYS A 516 2.06 9.92 -66.02
N VAL A 517 2.86 10.46 -65.11
CA VAL A 517 2.65 11.80 -64.55
C VAL A 517 3.69 12.74 -65.17
N ARG A 518 3.24 13.82 -65.82
CA ARG A 518 4.13 14.80 -66.47
C ARG A 518 4.86 15.70 -65.48
N ASP A 519 4.19 16.11 -64.41
CA ASP A 519 4.77 16.95 -63.35
C ASP A 519 4.98 16.12 -62.07
N THR A 520 6.24 15.85 -61.75
CA THR A 520 6.64 15.04 -60.60
C THR A 520 6.27 15.67 -59.26
N LYS A 521 6.05 16.98 -59.21
CA LYS A 521 5.62 17.69 -57.99
C LYS A 521 4.27 17.19 -57.49
N TRP A 522 3.39 16.79 -58.40
CA TRP A 522 2.03 16.33 -58.11
C TRP A 522 1.88 14.81 -58.08
N ALA A 523 2.97 14.06 -58.27
CA ALA A 523 2.93 12.60 -58.38
C ALA A 523 2.30 11.92 -57.16
N HIS A 524 2.66 12.34 -55.95
CA HIS A 524 2.11 11.80 -54.70
C HIS A 524 0.60 12.09 -54.54
N VAL A 525 0.14 13.25 -55.01
CA VAL A 525 -1.29 13.62 -54.98
C VAL A 525 -2.05 12.79 -56.01
N ALA A 526 -1.51 12.66 -57.22
CA ALA A 526 -2.11 11.84 -58.28
C ALA A 526 -2.21 10.38 -57.87
N GLU A 527 -1.15 9.82 -57.26
CA GLU A 527 -1.13 8.45 -56.74
C GLU A 527 -2.18 8.25 -55.64
N ARG A 528 -2.32 9.22 -54.73
CA ARG A 528 -3.33 9.15 -53.65
C ARG A 528 -4.77 9.20 -54.18
N VAL A 529 -5.04 10.04 -55.18
CA VAL A 529 -6.37 10.19 -55.80
C VAL A 529 -6.74 8.95 -56.61
N LEU A 530 -5.79 8.41 -57.39
CA LEU A 530 -6.01 7.19 -58.18
C LEU A 530 -6.10 5.94 -57.29
N GLY A 531 -5.36 5.92 -56.17
CA GLY A 531 -5.49 4.95 -55.08
C GLY A 531 -5.48 3.50 -55.54
N LYS A 532 -6.42 2.70 -55.02
CA LYS A 532 -6.55 1.26 -55.35
C LYS A 532 -7.02 0.97 -56.79
N ARG A 533 -7.35 1.99 -57.59
CA ARG A 533 -7.78 1.79 -58.99
C ARG A 533 -6.62 1.69 -59.97
N ILE A 534 -5.43 2.07 -59.55
CA ILE A 534 -4.20 1.89 -60.33
C ILE A 534 -3.98 0.38 -60.62
N THR A 535 -4.37 -0.50 -59.71
CA THR A 535 -4.26 -1.95 -59.85
C THR A 535 -5.50 -2.60 -60.51
N SER A 536 -6.43 -1.81 -61.05
CA SER A 536 -7.68 -2.32 -61.63
C SER A 536 -7.58 -2.66 -63.12
N PHE A 537 -8.55 -3.42 -63.62
CA PHE A 537 -8.62 -3.89 -65.01
C PHE A 537 -9.92 -3.42 -65.67
N CYS A 538 -9.85 -3.04 -66.95
CA CYS A 538 -10.97 -2.63 -67.77
C CYS A 538 -11.45 -3.78 -68.66
N VAL A 539 -12.76 -3.99 -68.75
CA VAL A 539 -13.40 -5.00 -69.62
C VAL A 539 -14.55 -4.39 -70.41
N ASP A 540 -14.74 -4.84 -71.65
CA ASP A 540 -15.73 -4.28 -72.60
C ASP A 540 -17.17 -4.66 -72.23
N ASN A 541 -17.38 -5.90 -71.74
CA ASN A 541 -18.70 -6.48 -71.52
C ASN A 541 -18.81 -7.29 -70.23
N GLN A 542 -20.04 -7.48 -69.74
CA GLN A 542 -20.36 -8.32 -68.57
C GLN A 542 -19.93 -9.79 -68.72
N LYS A 543 -19.90 -10.31 -69.96
CA LYS A 543 -19.45 -11.69 -70.24
C LYS A 543 -17.94 -11.83 -70.00
N ASP A 544 -17.16 -10.88 -70.52
CA ASP A 544 -15.71 -10.82 -70.31
C ASP A 544 -15.37 -10.56 -68.83
N GLU A 545 -16.20 -9.78 -68.11
CA GLU A 545 -16.04 -9.59 -66.67
C GLU A 545 -16.11 -10.92 -65.89
N LYS A 546 -17.07 -11.79 -66.22
CA LYS A 546 -17.24 -13.09 -65.55
C LYS A 546 -16.03 -13.98 -65.77
N VAL A 547 -15.56 -14.06 -67.01
CA VAL A 547 -14.36 -14.85 -67.37
C VAL A 547 -13.12 -14.31 -66.65
N LEU A 548 -12.94 -12.98 -66.60
CA LEU A 548 -11.82 -12.38 -65.89
C LEU A 548 -11.88 -12.63 -64.38
N ARG A 549 -13.07 -12.52 -63.75
CA ARG A 549 -13.27 -12.82 -62.33
C ARG A 549 -13.02 -14.29 -62.00
N GLU A 550 -13.38 -15.21 -62.89
CA GLU A 550 -13.09 -16.64 -62.74
C GLU A 550 -11.59 -16.92 -62.82
N LEU A 551 -10.87 -16.28 -63.76
CA LEU A 551 -9.41 -16.35 -63.83
C LEU A 551 -8.76 -15.78 -62.58
N MET A 552 -9.26 -14.66 -62.06
CA MET A 552 -8.78 -14.07 -60.81
C MET A 552 -8.96 -15.00 -59.61
N LYS A 553 -10.08 -15.74 -59.50
CA LYS A 553 -10.28 -16.73 -58.42
C LYS A 553 -9.26 -17.87 -58.43
N SER A 554 -8.64 -18.16 -59.58
CA SER A 554 -7.61 -19.19 -59.73
C SER A 554 -6.21 -18.73 -59.32
N ILE A 555 -6.07 -17.50 -58.83
CA ILE A 555 -4.80 -16.89 -58.40
C ILE A 555 -4.89 -16.53 -56.92
N THR A 556 -3.83 -16.82 -56.18
CA THR A 556 -3.73 -16.45 -54.76
C THR A 556 -3.35 -14.99 -54.65
N PHE A 557 -4.21 -14.18 -54.04
CA PHE A 557 -3.91 -12.80 -53.68
C PHE A 557 -3.43 -12.79 -52.23
N ASP A 558 -2.11 -12.87 -52.00
CA ASP A 558 -1.48 -12.93 -50.67
C ASP A 558 -1.90 -11.76 -49.76
N GLN A 559 -3.02 -11.93 -49.05
CA GLN A 559 -3.66 -10.94 -48.16
C GLN A 559 -4.06 -9.61 -48.84
N GLN A 560 -4.00 -9.51 -50.18
CA GLN A 560 -4.50 -8.38 -50.95
C GLN A 560 -5.95 -8.61 -51.40
N SER A 561 -6.77 -7.56 -51.39
CA SER A 561 -8.13 -7.63 -51.92
C SER A 561 -8.11 -7.86 -53.44
N MET A 562 -9.01 -8.71 -53.95
CA MET A 562 -9.20 -8.92 -55.38
C MET A 562 -9.26 -7.57 -56.12
N PRO A 563 -8.52 -7.40 -57.23
CA PRO A 563 -8.49 -6.13 -57.95
C PRO A 563 -9.86 -5.74 -58.47
N ILE A 564 -10.09 -4.43 -58.56
CA ILE A 564 -11.34 -3.88 -59.09
C ILE A 564 -11.39 -4.20 -60.59
N VAL A 565 -12.57 -4.59 -61.08
CA VAL A 565 -12.84 -4.77 -62.51
C VAL A 565 -13.87 -3.74 -62.93
N SER A 566 -13.49 -2.92 -63.90
CA SER A 566 -14.28 -1.82 -64.45
C SER A 566 -14.90 -2.26 -65.77
N VAL A 567 -16.24 -2.36 -65.80
CA VAL A 567 -16.98 -2.72 -67.02
C VAL A 567 -17.36 -1.44 -67.76
N SER A 568 -16.79 -1.23 -68.93
CA SER A 568 -17.10 -0.09 -69.79
C SER A 568 -16.86 -0.45 -71.24
N LYS A 569 -17.80 -0.13 -72.13
CA LYS A 569 -17.66 -0.38 -73.56
C LYS A 569 -16.43 0.36 -74.11
N PHE A 570 -15.51 -0.37 -74.72
CA PHE A 570 -14.28 0.17 -75.27
C PHE A 570 -14.60 1.09 -76.44
N ARG A 571 -14.00 2.27 -76.40
CA ARG A 571 -14.12 3.31 -77.42
C ARG A 571 -12.73 3.66 -77.94
N ASP A 572 -12.63 3.83 -79.24
CA ASP A 572 -11.36 4.13 -79.92
C ASP A 572 -10.98 5.61 -79.84
N LYS A 573 -11.89 6.46 -79.35
CA LYS A 573 -11.66 7.89 -79.12
C LYS A 573 -11.78 8.22 -77.64
N VAL A 574 -10.90 9.11 -77.18
CA VAL A 574 -10.98 9.70 -75.83
C VAL A 574 -12.21 10.61 -75.76
N LEU A 575 -12.92 10.57 -74.64
CA LEU A 575 -14.06 11.43 -74.35
C LEU A 575 -13.63 12.90 -74.37
N ASP A 576 -14.39 13.73 -75.08
CA ASP A 576 -14.18 15.17 -75.06
C ASP A 576 -14.72 15.75 -73.74
N VAL A 577 -13.80 16.03 -72.83
CA VAL A 577 -14.08 16.59 -71.49
C VAL A 577 -13.88 18.11 -71.43
N SER A 578 -13.62 18.77 -72.55
CA SER A 578 -13.31 20.22 -72.61
C SER A 578 -14.35 21.12 -71.93
N ARG A 579 -15.62 20.69 -71.89
CA ARG A 579 -16.72 21.42 -71.23
C ARG A 579 -16.74 21.28 -69.71
N PHE A 580 -16.17 20.21 -69.17
CA PHE A 580 -16.20 19.87 -67.75
C PHE A 580 -14.81 20.02 -67.09
N GLU A 581 -13.78 20.31 -67.88
CA GLU A 581 -12.44 20.50 -67.38
C GLU A 581 -12.32 21.82 -66.60
N THR A 582 -11.85 21.68 -65.36
CA THR A 582 -11.56 22.82 -64.49
C THR A 582 -10.31 23.54 -64.99
N SER A 583 -10.51 24.70 -65.63
CA SER A 583 -9.42 25.54 -66.13
C SER A 583 -9.13 26.72 -65.20
N SER A 584 -7.84 26.93 -64.91
CA SER A 584 -7.35 28.07 -64.15
C SER A 584 -6.06 28.56 -64.81
N SER A 585 -5.93 29.87 -65.02
CA SER A 585 -4.70 30.46 -65.59
C SER A 585 -3.44 30.21 -64.75
N LYS A 586 -3.60 29.88 -63.45
CA LYS A 586 -2.51 29.73 -62.47
C LYS A 586 -2.27 28.29 -62.01
N TYR A 587 -3.23 27.38 -62.18
CA TYR A 587 -3.16 26.04 -61.57
C TYR A 587 -3.62 24.96 -62.55
N PRO A 588 -2.91 23.84 -62.67
CA PRO A 588 -3.27 22.75 -63.58
C PRO A 588 -4.40 21.87 -63.04
N SER A 589 -5.18 21.27 -63.94
CA SER A 589 -6.13 20.20 -63.62
C SER A 589 -5.37 18.87 -63.44
N LEU A 590 -5.93 17.93 -62.66
CA LEU A 590 -5.36 16.60 -62.53
C LEU A 590 -5.30 15.88 -63.88
N TRP A 591 -6.31 16.07 -64.74
CA TRP A 591 -6.31 15.59 -66.12
C TRP A 591 -5.12 16.10 -66.95
N SER A 592 -4.81 17.40 -66.88
CA SER A 592 -3.72 18.01 -67.67
C SER A 592 -2.31 17.48 -67.32
N ILE A 593 -2.15 16.89 -66.13
CA ILE A 593 -0.88 16.37 -65.63
C ILE A 593 -0.71 14.87 -65.91
N LEU A 594 -1.80 14.15 -66.18
CA LEU A 594 -1.78 12.73 -66.51
C LEU A 594 -1.52 12.53 -68.02
N ASP A 595 -0.56 11.69 -68.33
CA ASP A 595 -0.24 11.22 -69.68
C ASP A 595 -0.67 9.75 -69.79
N ILE A 596 -1.81 9.51 -70.44
CA ILE A 596 -2.42 8.19 -70.54
C ILE A 596 -2.28 7.68 -71.97
N SER A 597 -1.59 6.55 -72.15
CA SER A 597 -1.26 6.02 -73.47
C SER A 597 -2.40 5.26 -74.14
N ASP A 598 -3.36 4.74 -73.36
CA ASP A 598 -4.45 3.88 -73.83
C ASP A 598 -5.80 4.61 -73.73
N THR A 599 -6.60 4.58 -74.80
CA THR A 599 -7.87 5.31 -74.90
C THR A 599 -8.96 4.72 -74.01
N VAL A 600 -8.93 3.41 -73.77
CA VAL A 600 -9.87 2.74 -72.87
C VAL A 600 -9.57 3.14 -71.43
N VAL A 601 -8.30 3.06 -71.04
CA VAL A 601 -7.86 3.48 -69.69
C VAL A 601 -8.17 4.96 -69.47
N ALA A 602 -7.90 5.83 -70.45
CA ALA A 602 -8.20 7.26 -70.38
C ALA A 602 -9.70 7.54 -70.10
N ASN A 603 -10.58 6.87 -70.85
CA ASN A 603 -12.03 7.01 -70.68
C ASN A 603 -12.51 6.47 -69.34
N THR A 604 -11.97 5.33 -68.89
CA THR A 604 -12.34 4.77 -67.58
C THR A 604 -11.86 5.64 -66.42
N VAL A 605 -10.69 6.28 -66.53
CA VAL A 605 -10.20 7.24 -65.52
C VAL A 605 -11.10 8.48 -65.46
N ILE A 606 -11.49 9.04 -66.60
CA ILE A 606 -12.46 10.16 -66.66
C ILE A 606 -13.78 9.75 -65.99
N ASP A 607 -14.40 8.67 -66.47
CA ASP A 607 -15.74 8.26 -66.04
C ASP A 607 -15.82 7.92 -64.55
N GLN A 608 -14.78 7.29 -63.99
CA GLN A 608 -14.81 6.81 -62.61
C GLN A 608 -14.19 7.75 -61.59
N MET A 609 -13.26 8.60 -62.01
CA MET A 609 -12.44 9.42 -61.12
C MET A 609 -12.61 10.92 -61.33
N GLN A 610 -13.32 11.33 -62.40
CA GLN A 610 -13.64 12.72 -62.72
C GLN A 610 -12.41 13.64 -62.63
N VAL A 611 -11.27 13.15 -63.13
CA VAL A 611 -9.96 13.81 -63.01
C VAL A 611 -9.91 15.18 -63.70
N GLU A 612 -10.79 15.42 -64.66
CA GLU A 612 -11.03 16.71 -65.32
C GLU A 612 -11.60 17.76 -64.37
N SER A 613 -12.33 17.33 -63.33
CA SER A 613 -12.99 18.21 -62.35
C SER A 613 -12.11 18.58 -61.15
N ILE A 614 -10.88 18.05 -61.09
CA ILE A 614 -9.97 18.22 -59.95
C ILE A 614 -8.88 19.23 -60.28
N LEU A 615 -8.82 20.33 -59.52
CA LEU A 615 -7.81 21.39 -59.64
C LEU A 615 -6.71 21.25 -58.58
N LEU A 616 -5.44 21.36 -58.97
CA LEU A 616 -4.30 21.18 -58.06
C LEU A 616 -3.73 22.51 -57.54
N ILE A 617 -3.84 22.76 -56.24
CA ILE A 617 -3.42 24.01 -55.58
C ILE A 617 -2.37 23.71 -54.50
N PRO A 618 -1.19 24.37 -54.49
CA PRO A 618 -0.07 24.02 -53.61
C PRO A 618 -0.32 24.18 -52.11
N THR A 619 -1.22 25.09 -51.71
CA THR A 619 -1.45 25.40 -50.30
C THR A 619 -2.92 25.33 -49.93
N ALA A 620 -3.20 24.78 -48.73
CA ALA A 620 -4.57 24.65 -48.21
C ALA A 620 -5.27 26.01 -48.01
N GLN A 621 -4.51 27.06 -47.71
CA GLN A 621 -5.05 28.42 -47.55
C GLN A 621 -5.53 29.01 -48.87
N GLU A 622 -4.77 28.83 -49.97
CA GLU A 622 -5.18 29.28 -51.32
C GLU A 622 -6.37 28.47 -51.83
N ALA A 623 -6.36 27.15 -51.61
CA ALA A 623 -7.47 26.27 -51.96
C ALA A 623 -8.76 26.68 -51.22
N GLY A 624 -8.66 26.94 -49.92
CA GLY A 624 -9.80 27.34 -49.08
C GLY A 624 -10.35 28.73 -49.42
N ARG A 625 -9.54 29.67 -49.93
CA ARG A 625 -10.03 30.98 -50.42
C ARG A 625 -10.80 30.83 -51.73
N ARG A 626 -10.30 30.00 -52.65
CA ARG A 626 -10.91 29.79 -53.96
C ARG A 626 -12.20 28.96 -53.89
N ALA A 627 -12.23 27.93 -53.04
CA ALA A 627 -13.43 27.15 -52.78
C ALA A 627 -14.57 28.00 -52.19
N ARG A 628 -14.26 28.94 -51.29
CA ARG A 628 -15.22 29.91 -50.75
C ARG A 628 -15.75 30.88 -51.81
N PHE A 629 -14.91 31.31 -52.75
CA PHE A 629 -15.32 32.19 -53.85
C PHE A 629 -16.28 31.50 -54.84
N LEU A 630 -16.15 30.18 -55.02
CA LEU A 630 -17.03 29.36 -55.87
C LEU A 630 -18.36 28.99 -55.18
N GLN A 631 -18.47 29.13 -53.86
CA GLN A 631 -19.71 28.84 -53.10
C GLN A 631 -20.65 30.05 -53.00
N VAL A 632 -20.15 31.25 -53.36
CA VAL A 632 -20.87 32.54 -53.32
C VAL A 632 -21.40 32.95 -54.70
N LEU A 633 -21.00 32.22 -55.75
CA LEU A 633 -21.62 32.22 -57.08
C LEU A 633 -22.56 31.02 -57.19
#